data_AF-A0A1L9U8B3-F1
#
_entry.id   AF-A0A1L9U8B3-F1
#
_cell.length_a   1.000
_cell.length_b   1.000
_cell.length_c   1.000
_cell.angle_alpha   90.00
_cell.angle_beta   90.00
_cell.angle_gamma   90.00
#
_symmetry.space_group_name_H-M   'P 1'
#
loop_
_entity.id
_entity.type
_entity.pdbx_description
1 polymer ?
#
loop_
_entity_poly.entity_id
_entity_poly.type
_entity_poly.pdbx_seq_one_letter_code
_entity_poly.pdbx_strand_id
1 'polypeptide(L)'
;MDRVKKFKCKQCNRTYTKFEHLSRHERTHTNTRPFRCDECGRSFGRGDVLGRHKRLHARSRANVPSDAAPSVGGAPEGNLSSPKETALSLLGMSSFEQSPLSGNQQLLGSDNLLDWFMPDFWGPSAIPLPFTDLSNQPHLQMSNGPSLLAAEDPGPSQQEPGKIAMQQSYRLIEDLSKRLNSELHSSGITSVFLDACLQQFFEWLSPCFPVIHEPTFSTRETIPPLLLNMVALGSLFVCQPDSSQKGEMLWRLGHTAVATSWQTLSSLRGPRDACDGVQLVMTALLGQLFALLSSNESIRTTAFVWHGLGFYWARTSGMYAAEGMQQYDVPGRDAPKSAKHAAWLTWAAIETKRRAILGHYILDGLISQASGSPASTRHLINPIKTACPDAAFLAKTADDWIIEMEKSCPTQRPFNEVFVSIFSPEYPDSSPPRLSVFSTLVTTEGLQSLVSDLHETSGPVFGAISERQIIQALLNIYDTDIGKISASHDKAFQLTLRWHTVCLELAVSSASLCRRICNAYGLQQPLGGMATKEDQPSFDLRRWTRSTAAARAVLHALAITRIVSQIPFKLAHAPHIPVAIFASAVVMGGWCLAREETIHVALDTPWHDIWREGHDVDQYLRHEDTDGTEVHLLSEMNFLQISLKTITSRWSVSRPMAETIQQIATLARQYH
;
A
#
# COMPACT_ATOMS: atom_id res chain seq x y z
N MET A 1 -17.82 -25.53 36.93
CA MET A 1 -17.73 -24.05 36.87
C MET A 1 -16.46 -23.65 37.59
N ASP A 2 -15.62 -22.79 37.01
CA ASP A 2 -14.52 -22.14 37.74
C ASP A 2 -14.48 -20.65 37.44
N ARG A 3 -14.59 -19.82 38.49
CA ARG A 3 -14.46 -18.36 38.36
C ARG A 3 -12.97 -17.99 38.29
N VAL A 4 -12.42 -17.97 37.06
CA VAL A 4 -11.07 -17.46 36.79
C VAL A 4 -10.92 -16.06 37.42
N LYS A 5 -10.06 -15.96 38.44
CA LYS A 5 -9.89 -14.76 39.27
C LYS A 5 -9.15 -13.67 38.45
N LYS A 6 -9.91 -12.78 37.81
CA LYS A 6 -9.37 -11.72 36.95
C LYS A 6 -8.66 -10.64 37.78
N PHE A 7 -7.41 -10.33 37.42
CA PHE A 7 -6.60 -9.28 38.03
C PHE A 7 -6.74 -7.99 37.21
N LYS A 8 -7.31 -6.93 37.80
CA LYS A 8 -7.64 -5.67 37.11
C LYS A 8 -6.62 -4.57 37.42
N CYS A 9 -6.09 -3.92 36.39
CA CYS A 9 -5.24 -2.74 36.56
C CYS A 9 -6.07 -1.54 37.03
N LYS A 10 -5.61 -0.89 38.10
CA LYS A 10 -6.32 0.24 38.72
C LYS A 10 -6.28 1.53 37.88
N GLN A 11 -5.31 1.69 36.99
CA GLN A 11 -5.11 2.93 36.21
C GLN A 11 -5.80 2.91 34.84
N CYS A 12 -5.82 1.78 34.12
CA CYS A 12 -6.38 1.67 32.77
C CYS A 12 -7.56 0.68 32.65
N ASN A 13 -8.05 0.14 33.78
CA ASN A 13 -9.13 -0.84 33.88
C ASN A 13 -8.95 -2.19 33.15
N ARG A 14 -7.86 -2.43 32.40
CA ARG A 14 -7.58 -3.72 31.72
C ARG A 14 -7.49 -4.90 32.70
N THR A 15 -8.06 -6.04 32.33
CA THR A 15 -8.06 -7.28 33.15
C THR A 15 -7.15 -8.37 32.57
N TYR A 16 -6.41 -9.04 33.45
CA TYR A 16 -5.47 -10.13 33.13
C TYR A 16 -5.85 -11.41 33.87
N THR A 17 -5.58 -12.57 33.26
CA THR A 17 -5.87 -13.90 33.83
C THR A 17 -4.80 -14.40 34.82
N LYS A 18 -3.63 -13.74 34.88
CA LYS A 18 -2.53 -14.04 35.81
C LYS A 18 -2.01 -12.76 36.46
N PHE A 19 -1.69 -12.81 37.75
CA PHE A 19 -1.16 -11.67 38.50
C PHE A 19 0.18 -11.15 37.93
N GLU A 20 1.06 -12.05 37.49
CA GLU A 20 2.34 -11.68 36.84
C GLU A 20 2.13 -10.84 35.58
N HIS A 21 1.07 -11.10 34.81
CA HIS A 21 0.74 -10.33 33.61
C HIS A 21 0.22 -8.94 33.97
N LEU A 22 -0.56 -8.81 35.06
CA LEU A 22 -0.93 -7.51 35.62
C LEU A 22 0.32 -6.77 36.12
N SER A 23 1.15 -7.38 36.96
CA SER A 23 2.36 -6.77 37.52
C SER A 23 3.37 -6.37 36.42
N ARG A 24 3.47 -7.14 35.34
CA ARG A 24 4.25 -6.78 34.14
C ARG A 24 3.67 -5.56 33.41
N HIS A 25 2.35 -5.42 33.38
CA HIS A 25 1.68 -4.25 32.83
C HIS A 25 1.77 -3.03 33.75
N GLU A 26 1.64 -3.16 35.06
CA GLU A 26 1.72 -2.02 35.98
C GLU A 26 3.09 -1.33 35.95
N ARG A 27 4.16 -2.08 35.62
CA ARG A 27 5.49 -1.52 35.30
C ARG A 27 5.53 -0.63 34.06
N THR A 28 4.53 -0.64 33.17
CA THR A 28 4.43 0.33 32.06
C THR A 28 3.90 1.67 32.54
N HIS A 29 3.12 1.72 33.63
CA HIS A 29 2.62 2.97 34.21
C HIS A 29 3.67 3.63 35.14
N THR A 30 4.46 2.84 35.86
CA THR A 30 5.49 3.36 36.79
C THR A 30 6.83 3.69 36.12
N ASN A 31 6.99 3.41 34.83
CA ASN A 31 8.25 3.56 34.07
C ASN A 31 9.49 2.87 34.67
N THR A 32 9.34 1.97 35.66
CA THR A 32 10.47 1.30 36.32
C THR A 32 11.19 0.34 35.36
N ARG A 33 12.49 0.59 35.09
CA ARG A 33 13.34 -0.22 34.21
C ARG A 33 14.52 -0.84 34.99
N PRO A 34 14.30 -1.88 35.81
CA PRO A 34 15.33 -2.39 36.73
C PRO A 34 16.41 -3.26 36.05
N PHE A 35 16.23 -3.69 34.80
CA PHE A 35 17.16 -4.58 34.12
C PHE A 35 18.14 -3.79 33.24
N ARG A 36 19.31 -3.42 33.77
CA ARG A 36 20.35 -2.67 33.03
C ARG A 36 21.24 -3.60 32.21
N CYS A 37 21.70 -3.12 31.05
CA CYS A 37 22.76 -3.74 30.27
C CYS A 37 24.11 -3.13 30.67
N ASP A 38 25.03 -3.98 31.11
CA ASP A 38 26.34 -3.58 31.62
C ASP A 38 27.29 -3.15 30.50
N GLU A 39 27.11 -3.68 29.28
CA GLU A 39 27.94 -3.38 28.11
C GLU A 39 27.60 -2.06 27.41
N CYS A 40 26.39 -1.50 27.62
CA CYS A 40 25.94 -0.27 26.94
C CYS A 40 25.13 0.71 27.81
N GLY A 41 24.99 0.41 29.11
CA GLY A 41 24.27 1.23 30.09
C GLY A 41 22.74 1.30 29.93
N ARG A 42 22.13 0.75 28.87
CA ARG A 42 20.67 0.85 28.61
C ARG A 42 19.85 0.01 29.59
N SER A 43 18.76 0.59 30.11
CA SER A 43 17.85 -0.07 31.07
C SER A 43 16.52 -0.49 30.46
N PHE A 44 16.07 -1.70 30.81
CA PHE A 44 14.88 -2.35 30.29
C PHE A 44 13.86 -2.68 31.39
N GLY A 45 12.58 -2.67 31.04
CA GLY A 45 11.49 -3.07 31.95
C GLY A 45 11.37 -4.58 32.19
N ARG A 46 12.08 -5.41 31.42
CA ARG A 46 12.00 -6.88 31.47
C ARG A 46 13.36 -7.55 31.18
N GLY A 47 13.68 -8.61 31.94
CA GLY A 47 14.93 -9.36 31.79
C GLY A 47 15.04 -10.17 30.48
N ASP A 48 13.93 -10.63 29.91
CA ASP A 48 13.92 -11.35 28.63
C ASP A 48 14.31 -10.43 27.45
N VAL A 49 13.93 -9.16 27.51
CA VAL A 49 14.32 -8.13 26.55
C VAL A 49 15.81 -7.81 26.69
N LEU A 50 16.32 -7.66 27.92
CA LEU A 50 17.75 -7.52 28.18
C LEU A 50 18.56 -8.72 27.66
N GLY A 51 18.10 -9.95 27.90
CA GLY A 51 18.75 -11.17 27.41
C GLY A 51 18.66 -11.37 25.89
N ARG A 52 17.72 -10.71 25.21
CA ARG A 52 17.72 -10.58 23.74
C ARG A 52 18.71 -9.51 23.28
N HIS A 53 18.76 -8.38 23.99
CA HIS A 53 19.66 -7.27 23.68
C HIS A 53 21.15 -7.63 23.83
N LYS A 54 21.56 -8.28 24.94
CA LYS A 54 22.97 -8.72 25.13
C LYS A 54 23.48 -9.63 24.01
N ARG A 55 22.61 -10.43 23.38
CA ARG A 55 22.96 -11.28 22.22
C ARG A 55 23.27 -10.50 20.93
N LEU A 56 22.99 -9.20 20.88
CA LEU A 56 23.37 -8.33 19.75
C LEU A 56 24.84 -7.89 19.86
N HIS A 57 25.34 -7.58 21.05
CA HIS A 57 26.76 -7.25 21.28
C HIS A 57 27.69 -8.42 20.96
N ALA A 58 27.25 -9.65 21.26
CA ALA A 58 27.96 -10.86 20.86
C ALA A 58 28.07 -11.03 19.33
N ARG A 59 27.07 -10.55 18.57
CA ARG A 59 27.07 -10.59 17.09
C ARG A 59 27.91 -9.47 16.48
N SER A 60 27.95 -8.27 17.07
CA SER A 60 28.76 -7.17 16.53
C SER A 60 30.27 -7.34 16.73
N ARG A 61 30.70 -8.19 17.67
CA ARG A 61 32.13 -8.53 17.86
C ARG A 61 32.71 -9.47 16.78
N ALA A 62 31.90 -10.00 15.87
CA ALA A 62 32.35 -11.00 14.88
C ALA A 62 32.85 -10.42 13.54
N ASN A 63 32.56 -9.14 13.23
CA ASN A 63 32.89 -8.52 11.95
C ASN A 63 33.77 -7.27 12.11
N VAL A 64 35.08 -7.46 12.29
CA VAL A 64 36.11 -6.42 12.08
C VAL A 64 37.35 -7.07 11.44
N PRO A 65 37.69 -6.77 10.18
CA PRO A 65 39.02 -7.05 9.63
C PRO A 65 40.04 -6.10 10.27
N SER A 66 41.22 -6.62 10.59
CA SER A 66 42.31 -5.84 11.19
C SER A 66 43.50 -5.77 10.24
N ASP A 67 43.76 -4.60 9.67
CA ASP A 67 44.97 -4.33 8.89
C ASP A 67 45.64 -3.03 9.33
N ALA A 68 46.84 -3.16 9.90
CA ALA A 68 47.81 -2.08 10.11
C ALA A 68 49.20 -2.71 10.38
N ALA A 69 50.06 -2.72 9.35
CA ALA A 69 51.46 -3.14 9.49
C ALA A 69 52.33 -2.02 10.10
N PRO A 70 53.59 -2.34 10.46
CA PRO A 70 54.64 -1.35 10.14
C PRO A 70 55.94 -1.92 9.53
N SER A 71 56.46 -1.13 8.59
CA SER A 71 57.87 -0.79 8.36
C SER A 71 58.93 -1.81 7.86
N VAL A 72 59.37 -1.54 6.61
CA VAL A 72 60.79 -1.30 6.19
C VAL A 72 61.76 -2.49 6.05
N GLY A 73 62.36 -2.63 4.85
CA GLY A 73 63.71 -3.20 4.69
C GLY A 73 64.09 -3.71 3.28
N GLY A 74 64.94 -2.98 2.55
CA GLY A 74 65.86 -3.56 1.55
C GLY A 74 65.45 -3.57 0.06
N ALA A 75 66.44 -3.29 -0.79
CA ALA A 75 66.53 -3.49 -2.25
C ALA A 75 67.98 -4.03 -2.53
N PRO A 76 68.44 -4.34 -3.78
CA PRO A 76 67.83 -4.12 -5.10
C PRO A 76 68.02 -5.26 -6.15
N GLU A 77 67.65 -4.96 -7.41
CA GLU A 77 68.20 -5.47 -8.70
C GLU A 77 68.06 -6.95 -9.14
N GLY A 78 67.81 -7.14 -10.45
CA GLY A 78 67.98 -8.44 -11.15
C GLY A 78 67.00 -8.69 -12.31
N ASN A 79 67.50 -8.72 -13.56
CA ASN A 79 66.71 -9.06 -14.78
C ASN A 79 67.55 -10.00 -15.68
N LEU A 80 67.04 -10.72 -16.69
CA LEU A 80 65.69 -10.84 -17.29
C LEU A 80 65.28 -12.37 -17.24
N SER A 81 64.42 -13.02 -18.07
CA SER A 81 63.52 -12.67 -19.19
C SER A 81 62.48 -13.78 -19.47
N SER A 82 61.19 -13.41 -19.48
CA SER A 82 60.16 -13.85 -20.46
C SER A 82 59.78 -15.37 -20.54
N PRO A 83 58.71 -15.81 -21.28
CA PRO A 83 57.61 -16.45 -20.57
C PRO A 83 56.98 -17.73 -21.19
N LYS A 84 56.19 -18.45 -20.38
CA LYS A 84 54.88 -19.05 -20.75
C LYS A 84 54.16 -19.55 -19.50
N GLU A 85 52.84 -19.33 -19.44
CA GLU A 85 52.02 -19.62 -18.26
C GLU A 85 51.52 -21.08 -18.20
N THR A 86 51.13 -21.52 -17.01
CA THR A 86 51.29 -22.91 -16.58
C THR A 86 49.98 -23.65 -16.31
N ALA A 87 50.00 -24.97 -16.50
CA ALA A 87 48.92 -25.88 -16.12
C ALA A 87 48.89 -26.17 -14.60
N LEU A 88 47.95 -27.05 -14.21
CA LEU A 88 47.64 -27.46 -12.85
C LEU A 88 48.84 -28.04 -12.06
N SER A 89 48.83 -27.78 -10.75
CA SER A 89 49.00 -28.72 -9.62
C SER A 89 49.95 -29.93 -9.75
N LEU A 90 50.79 -30.14 -8.72
CA LEU A 90 50.67 -31.33 -7.84
C LEU A 90 51.71 -31.36 -6.70
N LEU A 91 51.30 -31.02 -5.49
CA LEU A 91 51.61 -31.74 -4.24
C LEU A 91 50.44 -31.48 -3.25
N GLY A 92 49.85 -32.46 -2.58
CA GLY A 92 50.15 -33.89 -2.65
C GLY A 92 49.81 -34.68 -1.38
N MET A 93 48.62 -34.49 -0.79
CA MET A 93 48.12 -35.33 0.31
C MET A 93 46.63 -35.66 0.13
N SER A 94 46.35 -36.92 -0.18
CA SER A 94 45.10 -37.59 0.20
C SER A 94 45.25 -38.08 1.66
N SER A 95 44.26 -38.61 2.38
CA SER A 95 42.93 -39.14 2.04
C SER A 95 42.07 -39.15 3.32
N PHE A 96 40.73 -39.14 3.21
CA PHE A 96 39.84 -40.26 3.59
C PHE A 96 38.35 -39.88 3.52
N GLU A 97 37.64 -40.64 2.66
CA GLU A 97 36.22 -41.06 2.68
C GLU A 97 35.05 -40.12 3.08
N GLN A 98 33.92 -40.35 2.41
CA GLN A 98 32.66 -39.62 2.60
C GLN A 98 31.59 -40.49 3.28
N SER A 99 30.72 -39.83 4.06
CA SER A 99 29.35 -40.28 4.40
C SER A 99 29.21 -41.43 5.43
N PRO A 100 28.03 -41.60 6.08
CA PRO A 100 26.76 -40.89 5.87
C PRO A 100 26.06 -40.31 7.13
N LEU A 101 24.93 -39.63 6.87
CA LEU A 101 23.74 -39.39 7.73
C LEU A 101 23.69 -38.26 8.79
N SER A 102 22.72 -37.36 8.53
CA SER A 102 21.70 -36.82 9.46
C SER A 102 22.08 -35.73 10.48
N GLY A 103 21.34 -34.59 10.47
CA GLY A 103 21.55 -33.51 11.44
C GLY A 103 20.78 -32.18 11.27
N ASN A 104 19.56 -32.17 10.73
CA ASN A 104 18.61 -31.02 10.74
C ASN A 104 19.13 -29.62 10.32
N GLN A 105 19.04 -29.29 9.03
CA GLN A 105 18.88 -27.90 8.57
C GLN A 105 17.39 -27.54 8.46
N GLN A 106 16.89 -26.62 9.30
CA GLN A 106 15.62 -25.90 9.11
C GLN A 106 15.69 -24.50 9.74
N LEU A 107 14.84 -23.59 9.26
CA LEU A 107 14.67 -22.16 9.65
C LEU A 107 15.54 -21.12 8.93
N LEU A 108 15.36 -21.05 7.61
CA LEU A 108 15.45 -19.85 6.77
C LEU A 108 14.23 -19.84 5.81
N GLY A 109 13.76 -18.65 5.43
CA GLY A 109 12.61 -18.45 4.52
C GLY A 109 11.43 -17.71 5.16
N SER A 110 11.09 -16.53 4.61
CA SER A 110 9.84 -15.80 4.86
C SER A 110 9.72 -14.68 3.83
N ASP A 111 9.17 -15.00 2.67
CA ASP A 111 9.15 -14.17 1.45
C ASP A 111 7.69 -14.08 0.93
N ASN A 112 7.27 -13.00 0.28
CA ASN A 112 5.85 -12.77 -0.11
C ASN A 112 5.72 -12.24 -1.57
N LEU A 113 4.49 -12.02 -2.04
CA LEU A 113 4.25 -11.41 -3.37
C LEU A 113 4.85 -10.02 -3.53
N LEU A 114 5.13 -9.36 -2.40
CA LEU A 114 5.82 -8.09 -2.36
C LEU A 114 7.16 -8.14 -3.03
N ASP A 115 7.83 -9.29 -3.09
CA ASP A 115 9.14 -9.38 -3.73
C ASP A 115 9.07 -9.29 -5.28
N TRP A 116 7.89 -9.35 -5.90
CA TRP A 116 7.70 -9.04 -7.33
C TRP A 116 7.52 -7.55 -7.61
N PHE A 117 6.79 -6.85 -6.73
CA PHE A 117 6.79 -5.39 -6.78
C PHE A 117 8.12 -4.82 -6.23
N MET A 118 8.75 -5.45 -5.25
CA MET A 118 9.65 -4.83 -4.26
C MET A 118 10.65 -5.86 -3.64
N PRO A 119 11.65 -6.37 -4.39
CA PRO A 119 12.40 -7.62 -4.11
C PRO A 119 13.26 -7.70 -2.83
N ASP A 120 13.45 -6.60 -2.10
CA ASP A 120 14.27 -6.57 -0.87
C ASP A 120 13.43 -6.51 0.42
N PHE A 121 12.14 -6.86 0.38
CA PHE A 121 11.22 -6.49 1.46
C PHE A 121 11.46 -7.22 2.80
N TRP A 122 12.01 -8.44 2.79
CA TRP A 122 12.07 -9.32 3.98
C TRP A 122 13.29 -9.15 4.88
N GLY A 123 13.88 -7.95 4.91
CA GLY A 123 14.75 -7.55 6.01
C GLY A 123 13.97 -7.50 7.34
N PRO A 124 14.43 -8.15 8.44
CA PRO A 124 13.67 -8.30 9.70
C PRO A 124 13.53 -6.97 10.46
N SER A 125 12.62 -6.14 9.95
CA SER A 125 12.50 -4.71 10.23
C SER A 125 11.10 -4.35 10.75
N ALA A 126 10.60 -5.18 11.68
CA ALA A 126 9.63 -4.75 12.68
C ALA A 126 10.27 -3.69 13.61
N ILE A 127 10.58 -2.52 13.05
CA ILE A 127 11.09 -1.35 13.74
C ILE A 127 10.01 -0.96 14.76
N PRO A 128 10.31 -0.97 16.07
CA PRO A 128 9.40 -0.42 17.05
C PRO A 128 9.36 1.09 16.82
N LEU A 129 8.32 1.57 16.14
CA LEU A 129 8.01 3.00 16.11
C LEU A 129 7.98 3.51 17.57
N PRO A 130 8.55 4.69 17.85
CA PRO A 130 8.61 5.21 19.22
C PRO A 130 7.21 5.23 19.83
N PHE A 131 7.11 4.72 21.06
CA PHE A 131 5.84 4.30 21.65
C PHE A 131 4.78 5.41 21.63
N THR A 132 3.55 4.99 21.34
CA THR A 132 2.36 5.80 21.54
C THR A 132 2.20 6.16 23.02
N ASP A 133 2.46 7.41 23.36
CA ASP A 133 1.79 8.08 24.47
C ASP A 133 1.84 9.60 24.27
N LEU A 134 0.66 10.23 24.32
CA LEU A 134 0.41 11.51 24.99
C LEU A 134 -1.06 11.87 24.79
N SER A 135 -1.76 12.17 25.89
CA SER A 135 -3.02 12.91 25.84
C SER A 135 -3.10 13.89 27.02
N ASN A 136 -3.44 15.13 26.67
CA ASN A 136 -4.02 16.18 27.49
C ASN A 136 -3.21 16.84 28.63
N GLN A 137 -2.63 18.01 28.29
CA GLN A 137 -2.80 19.30 28.99
C GLN A 137 -2.11 19.49 30.37
N PRO A 138 -1.94 20.74 30.90
CA PRO A 138 -2.39 22.03 30.35
C PRO A 138 -1.29 23.08 30.08
N HIS A 139 -1.75 24.25 29.62
CA HIS A 139 -1.02 25.51 29.41
C HIS A 139 0.12 25.83 30.40
N LEU A 140 1.20 26.44 29.88
CA LEU A 140 2.04 27.39 30.60
C LEU A 140 2.59 28.47 29.64
N GLN A 141 3.00 29.63 30.18
CA GLN A 141 3.17 30.88 29.44
C GLN A 141 4.60 31.12 28.93
N MET A 142 4.75 32.05 27.98
CA MET A 142 6.03 32.60 27.57
C MET A 142 6.61 33.57 28.61
N SER A 143 7.93 33.54 28.81
CA SER A 143 8.69 34.60 29.49
C SER A 143 10.14 34.66 28.96
N ASN A 144 10.76 35.85 28.97
CA ASN A 144 12.03 36.13 28.29
C ASN A 144 13.25 36.19 29.23
N GLY A 145 14.30 35.42 28.93
CA GLY A 145 15.70 35.69 29.34
C GLY A 145 16.02 35.58 30.84
N PRO A 146 17.26 35.95 31.26
CA PRO A 146 18.40 36.44 30.46
C PRO A 146 19.63 35.49 30.48
N SER A 147 20.71 35.91 29.82
CA SER A 147 21.98 35.17 29.66
C SER A 147 22.83 35.07 30.93
N LEU A 148 23.63 34.01 31.02
CA LEU A 148 24.96 34.05 31.65
C LEU A 148 25.97 33.28 30.80
N LEU A 149 27.16 33.87 30.61
CA LEU A 149 28.33 33.24 30.02
C LEU A 149 29.30 32.84 31.15
N ALA A 150 29.80 31.61 31.10
CA ALA A 150 31.04 31.19 31.74
C ALA A 150 31.69 30.18 30.79
N ALA A 151 33.00 30.31 30.56
CA ALA A 151 33.73 29.52 29.58
C ALA A 151 34.80 28.66 30.25
N GLU A 152 34.79 27.36 29.94
CA GLU A 152 35.94 26.45 30.09
C GLU A 152 36.03 25.58 28.83
N ASP A 153 37.24 25.24 28.40
CA ASP A 153 37.50 24.61 27.09
C ASP A 153 37.09 23.13 27.03
N PRO A 154 36.61 22.64 25.86
CA PRO A 154 36.21 21.25 25.71
C PRO A 154 37.41 20.33 25.48
N GLY A 155 37.65 19.41 26.41
CA GLY A 155 38.40 18.18 26.12
C GLY A 155 37.74 17.37 24.98
N PRO A 156 38.47 16.47 24.31
CA PRO A 156 38.03 15.83 23.06
C PRO A 156 36.80 14.92 23.26
N SER A 157 35.61 15.52 23.12
CA SER A 157 34.34 14.84 23.34
C SER A 157 34.09 13.76 22.28
N GLN A 158 33.74 12.56 22.73
CA GLN A 158 33.28 11.48 21.87
C GLN A 158 31.99 11.91 21.17
N GLN A 159 32.03 12.06 19.84
CA GLN A 159 30.83 12.38 19.07
C GLN A 159 29.82 11.24 19.19
N GLU A 160 28.60 11.56 19.65
CA GLU A 160 27.53 10.59 19.79
C GLU A 160 27.25 9.89 18.43
N PRO A 161 27.04 8.56 18.39
CA PRO A 161 26.75 7.85 17.15
C PRO A 161 25.55 8.42 16.37
N GLY A 162 24.58 9.04 17.06
CA GLY A 162 23.47 9.75 16.42
C GLY A 162 23.90 10.99 15.64
N LYS A 163 24.90 11.75 16.13
CA LYS A 163 25.47 12.91 15.41
C LYS A 163 26.29 12.46 14.21
N ILE A 164 27.03 11.36 14.33
CA ILE A 164 27.78 10.76 13.21
C ILE A 164 26.82 10.27 12.12
N ALA A 165 25.78 9.50 12.49
CA ALA A 165 24.76 9.05 11.54
C ALA A 165 24.04 10.23 10.86
N MET A 166 23.68 11.27 11.62
CA MET A 166 23.03 12.47 11.08
C MET A 166 23.96 13.28 10.16
N GLN A 167 25.26 13.35 10.45
CA GLN A 167 26.25 13.95 9.54
C GLN A 167 26.49 13.09 8.28
N GLN A 168 26.47 11.77 8.40
CA GLN A 168 26.53 10.86 7.24
C GLN A 168 25.29 11.02 6.35
N SER A 169 24.10 11.18 6.94
CA SER A 169 22.91 11.62 6.22
C SER A 169 23.18 12.96 5.54
N TYR A 170 23.52 14.04 6.26
CA TYR A 170 23.73 15.36 5.64
C TYR A 170 24.74 15.36 4.48
N ARG A 171 25.81 14.55 4.53
CA ARG A 171 26.72 14.37 3.39
C ARG A 171 26.10 13.62 2.21
N LEU A 172 25.42 12.50 2.44
CA LEU A 172 24.70 11.78 1.39
C LEU A 172 23.66 12.67 0.70
N ILE A 173 23.02 13.54 1.47
CA ILE A 173 22.01 14.50 1.03
C ILE A 173 22.63 15.61 0.18
N GLU A 174 23.77 16.14 0.61
CA GLU A 174 24.51 17.15 -0.13
C GLU A 174 25.07 16.58 -1.45
N ASP A 175 25.55 15.33 -1.44
CA ASP A 175 26.03 14.61 -2.64
C ASP A 175 24.91 14.20 -3.59
N LEU A 176 23.74 13.82 -3.09
CA LEU A 176 22.52 13.59 -3.88
C LEU A 176 22.03 14.90 -4.50
N SER A 177 21.99 15.99 -3.72
CA SER A 177 21.59 17.31 -4.20
C SER A 177 22.55 17.86 -5.27
N LYS A 178 23.87 17.68 -5.10
CA LYS A 178 24.87 18.05 -6.11
C LYS A 178 24.73 17.23 -7.38
N ARG A 179 24.55 15.90 -7.28
CA ARG A 179 24.27 15.03 -8.43
C ARG A 179 22.97 15.42 -9.13
N LEU A 180 21.86 15.52 -8.42
CA LEU A 180 20.57 15.92 -8.98
C LEU A 180 20.59 17.30 -9.63
N ASN A 181 21.32 18.28 -9.10
CA ASN A 181 21.48 19.57 -9.79
C ASN A 181 22.29 19.44 -11.10
N SER A 182 23.38 18.65 -11.12
CA SER A 182 24.13 18.37 -12.36
C SER A 182 23.34 17.54 -13.37
N GLU A 183 22.49 16.63 -12.89
CA GLU A 183 21.61 15.79 -13.69
C GLU A 183 20.39 16.58 -14.23
N LEU A 184 19.78 17.49 -13.46
CA LEU A 184 18.69 18.35 -13.96
C LEU A 184 19.17 19.26 -15.10
N HIS A 185 20.37 19.83 -14.98
CA HIS A 185 20.96 20.66 -16.03
C HIS A 185 21.39 19.88 -17.29
N SER A 186 21.45 18.54 -17.25
CA SER A 186 21.84 17.70 -18.40
C SER A 186 20.73 16.78 -18.94
N SER A 187 19.67 16.52 -18.17
CA SER A 187 18.56 15.61 -18.52
C SER A 187 17.46 16.22 -19.41
N GLY A 188 17.57 17.50 -19.76
CA GLY A 188 16.60 18.16 -20.65
C GLY A 188 15.20 18.34 -20.05
N ILE A 189 15.09 18.43 -18.72
CA ILE A 189 13.84 18.78 -18.03
C ILE A 189 13.60 20.28 -18.20
N THR A 190 12.54 20.65 -18.92
CA THR A 190 12.16 22.04 -19.21
C THR A 190 10.91 22.45 -18.45
N SER A 191 10.62 23.76 -18.35
CA SER A 191 9.33 24.24 -17.83
C SER A 191 8.16 23.64 -18.60
N VAL A 192 8.22 23.66 -19.93
CA VAL A 192 7.20 23.06 -20.82
C VAL A 192 6.97 21.58 -20.53
N PHE A 193 8.00 20.81 -20.19
CA PHE A 193 7.85 19.42 -19.75
C PHE A 193 7.12 19.30 -18.40
N LEU A 194 7.49 20.13 -17.42
CA LEU A 194 6.87 20.14 -16.09
C LEU A 194 5.41 20.59 -16.15
N ASP A 195 5.10 21.63 -16.93
CA ASP A 195 3.75 22.13 -17.16
C ASP A 195 2.88 21.07 -17.86
N ALA A 196 3.42 20.38 -18.89
CA ALA A 196 2.72 19.27 -19.54
C ALA A 196 2.47 18.10 -18.59
N CYS A 197 3.43 17.73 -17.74
CA CYS A 197 3.23 16.70 -16.72
C CYS A 197 2.14 17.11 -15.73
N LEU A 198 2.15 18.36 -15.24
CA LEU A 198 1.13 18.86 -14.31
C LEU A 198 -0.27 18.87 -14.95
N GLN A 199 -0.39 19.22 -16.23
CA GLN A 199 -1.64 19.09 -16.98
C GLN A 199 -2.10 17.63 -17.05
N GLN A 200 -1.22 16.68 -17.40
CA GLN A 200 -1.58 15.26 -17.48
C GLN A 200 -1.95 14.65 -16.12
N PHE A 201 -1.37 15.12 -15.01
CA PHE A 201 -1.78 14.75 -13.66
C PHE A 201 -3.26 15.10 -13.40
N PHE A 202 -3.68 16.32 -13.75
CA PHE A 202 -5.07 16.75 -13.57
C PHE A 202 -6.03 16.14 -14.60
N GLU A 203 -5.57 15.88 -15.83
CA GLU A 203 -6.40 15.30 -16.89
C GLU A 203 -6.75 13.82 -16.67
N TRP A 204 -5.79 12.99 -16.22
CA TRP A 204 -5.95 11.53 -16.16
C TRP A 204 -6.02 10.97 -14.74
N LEU A 205 -5.21 11.48 -13.82
CA LEU A 205 -5.08 10.89 -12.48
C LEU A 205 -6.04 11.51 -11.46
N SER A 206 -6.19 12.84 -11.45
CA SER A 206 -7.11 13.54 -10.55
C SER A 206 -8.57 13.01 -10.62
N PRO A 207 -9.16 12.69 -11.80
CA PRO A 207 -10.51 12.12 -11.87
C PRO A 207 -10.63 10.73 -11.26
N CYS A 208 -9.57 9.91 -11.38
CA CYS A 208 -9.53 8.54 -10.85
C CYS A 208 -9.14 8.49 -9.36
N PHE A 209 -8.39 9.50 -8.89
CA PHE A 209 -7.89 9.61 -7.51
C PHE A 209 -8.02 11.05 -6.99
N PRO A 210 -9.26 11.54 -6.76
CA PRO A 210 -9.54 12.94 -6.46
C PRO A 210 -9.16 13.30 -5.02
N VAL A 211 -7.86 13.50 -4.77
CA VAL A 211 -7.27 13.86 -3.47
C VAL A 211 -6.72 15.28 -3.41
N ILE A 212 -6.55 15.96 -4.56
CA ILE A 212 -6.20 17.37 -4.67
C ILE A 212 -7.36 18.12 -5.33
N HIS A 213 -7.80 19.23 -4.72
CA HIS A 213 -8.86 20.07 -5.26
C HIS A 213 -8.32 21.04 -6.31
N GLU A 214 -8.31 20.62 -7.57
CA GLU A 214 -7.80 21.38 -8.74
C GLU A 214 -8.25 22.86 -8.78
N PRO A 215 -9.54 23.23 -8.57
CA PRO A 215 -9.99 24.63 -8.70
C PRO A 215 -9.42 25.59 -7.66
N THR A 216 -8.76 25.07 -6.62
CA THR A 216 -8.12 25.86 -5.55
C THR A 216 -6.64 25.50 -5.38
N PHE A 217 -6.06 24.76 -6.32
CA PHE A 217 -4.64 24.40 -6.31
C PHE A 217 -3.77 25.59 -6.74
N SER A 218 -2.64 25.79 -6.06
CA SER A 218 -1.71 26.89 -6.33
C SER A 218 -0.28 26.39 -6.27
N THR A 219 0.41 26.37 -7.42
CA THR A 219 1.83 25.97 -7.51
C THR A 219 2.75 26.85 -6.66
N ARG A 220 2.35 28.09 -6.35
CA ARG A 220 3.10 29.02 -5.48
C ARG A 220 2.98 28.71 -3.99
N GLU A 221 1.90 28.04 -3.59
CA GLU A 221 1.63 27.68 -2.19
C GLU A 221 1.93 26.20 -1.91
N THR A 222 2.34 25.45 -2.93
CA THR A 222 2.63 24.02 -2.87
C THR A 222 4.12 23.80 -2.61
N ILE A 223 4.48 22.96 -1.62
CA ILE A 223 5.87 22.64 -1.30
C ILE A 223 6.54 21.92 -2.50
N PRO A 224 7.84 22.19 -2.80
CA PRO A 224 8.51 21.58 -3.95
C PRO A 224 8.43 20.04 -4.01
N PRO A 225 8.54 19.27 -2.91
CA PRO A 225 8.43 17.81 -2.98
C PRO A 225 7.06 17.29 -3.42
N LEU A 226 5.98 18.01 -3.07
CA LEU A 226 4.62 17.67 -3.49
C LEU A 226 4.44 17.92 -4.99
N LEU A 227 4.92 19.08 -5.48
CA LEU A 227 4.97 19.37 -6.92
C LEU A 227 5.76 18.31 -7.70
N LEU A 228 6.93 17.91 -7.18
CA LEU A 228 7.80 16.90 -7.79
C LEU A 228 7.10 15.54 -7.93
N ASN A 229 6.36 15.09 -6.91
CA ASN A 229 5.59 13.85 -7.00
C ASN A 229 4.35 13.98 -7.91
N MET A 230 3.72 15.16 -8.01
CA MET A 230 2.65 15.41 -8.98
C MET A 230 3.15 15.35 -10.44
N VAL A 231 4.29 16.00 -10.76
CA VAL A 231 4.84 15.96 -12.13
C VAL A 231 5.45 14.59 -12.46
N ALA A 232 5.99 13.85 -11.49
CA ALA A 232 6.41 12.48 -11.71
C ALA A 232 5.22 11.58 -12.11
N LEU A 233 4.10 11.66 -11.40
CA LEU A 233 2.86 10.97 -11.79
C LEU A 233 2.35 11.41 -13.16
N GLY A 234 2.43 12.72 -13.46
CA GLY A 234 2.10 13.27 -14.78
C GLY A 234 2.96 12.74 -15.92
N SER A 235 4.24 12.49 -15.69
CA SER A 235 5.18 12.04 -16.73
C SER A 235 4.94 10.60 -17.20
N LEU A 236 4.24 9.78 -16.40
CA LEU A 236 3.73 8.47 -16.84
C LEU A 236 2.74 8.59 -18.02
N PHE A 237 2.15 9.77 -18.23
CA PHE A 237 1.15 10.00 -19.26
C PHE A 237 1.63 10.93 -20.39
N VAL A 238 2.77 11.61 -20.23
CA VAL A 238 3.34 12.51 -21.25
C VAL A 238 4.04 11.70 -22.35
N CYS A 239 3.54 11.80 -23.58
CA CYS A 239 4.09 11.13 -24.76
C CYS A 239 5.38 11.81 -25.28
N GLN A 240 6.44 11.83 -24.48
CA GLN A 240 7.78 12.32 -24.85
C GLN A 240 8.87 11.27 -24.55
N PRO A 241 10.00 11.27 -25.28
CA PRO A 241 11.13 10.41 -24.98
C PRO A 241 11.64 10.62 -23.55
N ASP A 242 11.95 9.49 -22.90
CA ASP A 242 12.48 9.38 -21.54
C ASP A 242 11.59 10.01 -20.45
N SER A 243 10.30 10.23 -20.72
CA SER A 243 9.38 10.86 -19.76
C SER A 243 9.24 10.07 -18.45
N SER A 244 9.22 8.73 -18.50
CA SER A 244 9.28 7.88 -17.28
C SER A 244 10.57 8.14 -16.49
N GLN A 245 11.73 8.09 -17.15
CA GLN A 245 13.04 8.29 -16.49
C GLN A 245 13.13 9.68 -15.84
N LYS A 246 12.65 10.73 -16.53
CA LYS A 246 12.55 12.09 -15.97
C LYS A 246 11.62 12.15 -14.76
N GLY A 247 10.49 11.43 -14.81
CA GLY A 247 9.59 11.27 -13.65
C GLY A 247 10.26 10.58 -12.46
N GLU A 248 11.00 9.51 -12.72
CA GLU A 248 11.77 8.79 -11.70
C GLU A 248 12.84 9.68 -11.05
N MET A 249 13.51 10.55 -11.82
CA MET A 249 14.44 11.56 -11.28
C MET A 249 13.73 12.61 -10.42
N LEU A 250 12.57 13.13 -10.88
CA LEU A 250 11.78 14.13 -10.16
C LEU A 250 11.22 13.56 -8.85
N TRP A 251 10.70 12.32 -8.88
CA TRP A 251 10.27 11.57 -7.70
C TRP A 251 11.44 11.33 -6.72
N ARG A 252 12.62 10.94 -7.22
CA ARG A 252 13.83 10.77 -6.39
C ARG A 252 14.25 12.07 -5.71
N LEU A 253 14.13 13.21 -6.39
CA LEU A 253 14.38 14.53 -5.82
C LEU A 253 13.33 14.87 -4.74
N GLY A 254 12.04 14.61 -4.97
CA GLY A 254 10.97 14.83 -4.01
C GLY A 254 11.13 13.98 -2.74
N HIS A 255 11.37 12.68 -2.91
CA HIS A 255 11.62 11.74 -1.81
C HIS A 255 12.91 12.05 -1.05
N THR A 256 13.97 12.48 -1.74
CA THR A 256 15.17 13.00 -1.09
C THR A 256 14.81 14.24 -0.26
N ALA A 257 14.26 15.29 -0.86
CA ALA A 257 13.94 16.53 -0.15
C ALA A 257 13.03 16.34 1.09
N VAL A 258 12.14 15.34 1.10
CA VAL A 258 11.39 14.97 2.31
C VAL A 258 12.21 14.17 3.32
N ALA A 259 12.96 13.14 2.92
CA ALA A 259 13.74 12.30 3.83
C ALA A 259 14.73 13.10 4.71
N THR A 260 15.08 14.30 4.26
CA THR A 260 16.15 15.15 4.78
C THR A 260 15.67 16.35 5.57
N SER A 261 14.42 16.75 5.33
CA SER A 261 13.88 18.04 5.76
C SER A 261 12.42 17.94 6.21
N TRP A 262 11.87 16.73 6.38
CA TRP A 262 10.45 16.55 6.74
C TRP A 262 10.03 17.29 8.00
N GLN A 263 10.92 17.49 8.98
CA GLN A 263 10.62 18.28 10.18
C GLN A 263 10.31 19.74 9.79
N THR A 264 11.16 20.36 8.97
CA THR A 264 10.95 21.72 8.42
C THR A 264 9.74 21.78 7.48
N LEU A 265 9.57 20.77 6.62
CA LEU A 265 8.43 20.70 5.69
C LEU A 265 7.11 20.48 6.42
N SER A 266 7.12 19.87 7.61
CA SER A 266 5.91 19.66 8.41
C SER A 266 5.34 20.97 8.94
N SER A 267 6.17 21.96 9.29
CA SER A 267 5.68 23.29 9.70
C SER A 267 5.25 24.20 8.53
N LEU A 268 5.37 23.75 7.27
CA LEU A 268 4.91 24.51 6.10
C LEU A 268 3.41 24.28 5.89
N ARG A 269 2.62 25.31 6.20
CA ARG A 269 1.16 25.33 6.07
C ARG A 269 0.74 26.06 4.79
N GLY A 270 -0.35 25.61 4.17
CA GLY A 270 -1.09 26.45 3.23
C GLY A 270 -1.81 27.59 3.98
N PRO A 271 -2.22 28.69 3.31
CA PRO A 271 -2.81 29.87 3.98
C PRO A 271 -4.11 29.64 4.76
N ARG A 272 -4.68 28.42 4.69
CA ARG A 272 -5.95 28.00 5.27
C ARG A 272 -5.85 26.65 6.00
N ASP A 273 -4.63 26.15 6.23
CA ASP A 273 -4.41 24.85 6.85
C ASP A 273 -4.43 24.93 8.39
N ALA A 274 -5.41 24.26 8.99
CA ALA A 274 -5.57 24.21 10.44
C ALA A 274 -4.54 23.27 11.11
N CYS A 275 -4.00 22.31 10.36
CA CYS A 275 -2.97 21.37 10.82
C CYS A 275 -1.60 21.72 10.23
N ASP A 276 -0.58 21.07 10.77
CA ASP A 276 0.76 21.05 10.16
C ASP A 276 0.83 19.94 9.09
N GLY A 277 1.74 20.04 8.13
CA GLY A 277 2.20 18.89 7.34
C GLY A 277 1.19 18.18 6.42
N VAL A 278 0.01 18.75 6.11
CA VAL A 278 -0.92 18.13 5.13
C VAL A 278 -0.23 17.92 3.79
N GLN A 279 0.54 18.90 3.33
CA GLN A 279 1.30 18.79 2.08
C GLN A 279 2.40 17.71 2.14
N LEU A 280 3.02 17.51 3.30
CA LEU A 280 3.98 16.44 3.54
C LEU A 280 3.32 15.05 3.44
N VAL A 281 2.11 14.90 4.00
CA VAL A 281 1.31 13.67 3.89
C VAL A 281 0.86 13.45 2.43
N MET A 282 0.45 14.49 1.70
CA MET A 282 0.15 14.36 0.27
C MET A 282 1.39 14.01 -0.57
N THR A 283 2.59 14.50 -0.22
CA THR A 283 3.83 14.04 -0.87
C THR A 283 4.03 12.55 -0.67
N ALA A 284 3.82 12.04 0.55
CA ALA A 284 3.91 10.60 0.85
C ALA A 284 2.88 9.79 0.06
N LEU A 285 1.64 10.28 -0.02
CA LEU A 285 0.53 9.65 -0.74
C LEU A 285 0.82 9.52 -2.24
N LEU A 286 1.13 10.64 -2.90
CA LEU A 286 1.43 10.66 -4.33
C LEU A 286 2.75 9.95 -4.64
N GLY A 287 3.70 9.97 -3.70
CA GLY A 287 4.94 9.21 -3.77
C GLY A 287 4.73 7.70 -3.78
N GLN A 288 3.85 7.19 -2.91
CA GLN A 288 3.42 5.79 -2.88
C GLN A 288 2.66 5.41 -4.15
N LEU A 289 1.77 6.27 -4.65
CA LEU A 289 1.02 6.04 -5.89
C LEU A 289 1.95 5.98 -7.12
N PHE A 290 2.98 6.82 -7.19
CA PHE A 290 3.99 6.72 -8.25
C PHE A 290 4.78 5.42 -8.13
N ALA A 291 5.19 5.04 -6.92
CA ALA A 291 5.88 3.78 -6.68
C ALA A 291 5.04 2.54 -7.04
N LEU A 292 3.71 2.58 -6.85
CA LEU A 292 2.80 1.50 -7.28
C LEU A 292 2.72 1.37 -8.81
N LEU A 293 2.83 2.49 -9.54
CA LEU A 293 2.72 2.55 -11.00
C LEU A 293 4.06 2.42 -11.75
N SER A 294 5.19 2.58 -11.05
CA SER A 294 6.52 2.65 -11.67
C SER A 294 7.04 1.28 -12.13
N SER A 295 7.62 1.23 -13.34
CA SER A 295 8.42 0.08 -13.76
C SER A 295 9.74 -0.08 -13.00
N ASN A 296 10.24 0.98 -12.35
CA ASN A 296 11.50 0.93 -11.65
C ASN A 296 11.34 0.26 -10.28
N GLU A 297 11.75 -1.00 -10.23
CA GLU A 297 11.75 -1.87 -9.06
C GLU A 297 12.34 -1.21 -7.80
N SER A 298 13.46 -0.48 -7.90
CA SER A 298 14.05 0.23 -6.75
C SER A 298 13.14 1.34 -6.17
N ILE A 299 12.37 1.99 -7.03
CA ILE A 299 11.40 3.03 -6.66
C ILE A 299 10.16 2.37 -6.07
N ARG A 300 9.69 1.28 -6.67
CA ARG A 300 8.66 0.43 -6.08
C ARG A 300 9.05 0.02 -4.66
N THR A 301 10.23 -0.59 -4.45
CA THR A 301 10.77 -1.06 -3.15
C THR A 301 10.80 0.00 -2.06
N THR A 302 10.85 1.27 -2.43
CA THR A 302 10.81 2.37 -1.46
C THR A 302 9.43 2.54 -0.80
N ALA A 303 8.33 2.11 -1.44
CA ALA A 303 6.96 2.42 -1.01
C ALA A 303 6.65 2.11 0.47
N PHE A 304 7.13 0.99 1.05
CA PHE A 304 6.79 0.60 2.42
C PHE A 304 7.38 1.51 3.50
N VAL A 305 8.58 2.04 3.27
CA VAL A 305 9.18 3.03 4.18
C VAL A 305 8.27 4.25 4.28
N TRP A 306 7.67 4.65 3.16
CA TRP A 306 6.82 5.83 3.05
C TRP A 306 5.37 5.55 3.45
N HIS A 307 4.90 4.31 3.28
CA HIS A 307 3.59 3.82 3.73
C HIS A 307 3.40 4.02 5.23
N GLY A 308 4.35 3.53 6.04
CA GLY A 308 4.37 3.77 7.48
C GLY A 308 4.48 5.26 7.85
N LEU A 309 5.28 6.03 7.12
CA LEU A 309 5.53 7.45 7.38
C LEU A 309 4.33 8.35 7.10
N GLY A 310 3.54 8.13 6.04
CA GLY A 310 2.33 8.93 5.76
C GLY A 310 1.34 8.91 6.93
N PHE A 311 1.09 7.74 7.49
CA PHE A 311 0.24 7.57 8.69
C PHE A 311 0.87 8.07 9.99
N TYR A 312 2.21 8.11 10.09
CA TYR A 312 2.92 8.72 11.21
C TYR A 312 2.78 10.24 11.15
N TRP A 313 3.10 10.85 10.01
CA TRP A 313 2.99 12.29 9.79
C TRP A 313 1.56 12.79 9.97
N ALA A 314 0.55 12.12 9.39
CA ALA A 314 -0.86 12.48 9.60
C ALA A 314 -1.28 12.49 11.09
N ARG A 315 -0.60 11.70 11.94
CA ARG A 315 -0.84 11.64 13.38
C ARG A 315 -0.08 12.72 14.14
N THR A 316 1.20 12.96 13.85
CA THR A 316 1.96 14.07 14.46
C THR A 316 1.40 15.44 14.06
N SER A 317 0.85 15.54 12.85
CA SER A 317 0.18 16.72 12.29
C SER A 317 -1.21 17.02 12.87
N GLY A 318 -1.80 16.10 13.65
CA GLY A 318 -3.16 16.25 14.17
C GLY A 318 -4.28 16.16 13.11
N MET A 319 -4.00 15.69 11.88
CA MET A 319 -4.99 15.66 10.78
C MET A 319 -6.23 14.81 11.11
N TYR A 320 -6.07 13.80 11.98
CA TYR A 320 -7.14 12.95 12.53
C TYR A 320 -8.07 13.65 13.53
N ALA A 321 -7.62 14.73 14.16
CA ALA A 321 -8.34 15.42 15.24
C ALA A 321 -8.93 16.77 14.81
N ALA A 322 -8.36 17.41 13.78
CA ALA A 322 -8.86 18.67 13.26
C ALA A 322 -10.28 18.50 12.68
N GLU A 323 -11.26 19.21 13.25
CA GLU A 323 -12.68 19.08 12.92
C GLU A 323 -13.00 19.44 11.45
N GLY A 324 -14.23 19.13 11.04
CA GLY A 324 -14.74 19.44 9.71
C GLY A 324 -15.69 20.63 9.74
N MET A 325 -15.70 21.42 8.67
CA MET A 325 -16.72 22.43 8.41
C MET A 325 -18.13 21.82 8.56
N GLN A 326 -19.02 22.55 9.23
CA GLN A 326 -20.38 22.14 9.57
C GLN A 326 -21.37 22.71 8.54
N GLN A 327 -22.58 22.16 8.45
CA GLN A 327 -23.55 22.58 7.43
C GLN A 327 -23.94 24.06 7.53
N TYR A 328 -23.93 24.64 8.74
CA TYR A 328 -24.22 26.04 9.00
C TYR A 328 -23.08 27.02 8.62
N ASP A 329 -21.90 26.51 8.28
CA ASP A 329 -20.78 27.32 7.78
C ASP A 329 -20.85 27.56 6.26
N VAL A 330 -21.74 26.86 5.55
CA VAL A 330 -21.96 27.05 4.10
C VAL A 330 -22.80 28.32 3.90
N PRO A 331 -22.26 29.37 3.24
CA PRO A 331 -23.01 30.61 3.05
C PRO A 331 -24.10 30.43 2.00
N GLY A 332 -25.30 30.95 2.29
CA GLY A 332 -26.43 30.92 1.35
C GLY A 332 -26.14 31.68 0.04
N ARG A 333 -26.89 31.34 -1.01
CA ARG A 333 -26.66 31.83 -2.40
C ARG A 333 -26.52 33.34 -2.52
N ASP A 334 -27.30 34.11 -1.75
CA ASP A 334 -27.31 35.58 -1.80
C ASP A 334 -26.15 36.25 -1.05
N ALA A 335 -25.28 35.47 -0.38
CA ALA A 335 -24.13 36.00 0.35
C ALA A 335 -23.10 36.69 -0.58
N PRO A 336 -22.32 37.66 -0.07
CA PRO A 336 -21.30 38.35 -0.86
C PRO A 336 -20.30 37.37 -1.51
N LYS A 337 -19.92 37.62 -2.77
CA LYS A 337 -18.98 36.75 -3.53
C LYS A 337 -17.66 36.50 -2.79
N SER A 338 -17.15 37.50 -2.07
CA SER A 338 -15.95 37.37 -1.22
C SER A 338 -16.14 36.38 -0.07
N ALA A 339 -17.31 36.40 0.61
CA ALA A 339 -17.64 35.45 1.67
C ALA A 339 -17.82 34.03 1.11
N LYS A 340 -18.53 33.87 -0.01
CA LYS A 340 -18.72 32.57 -0.69
C LYS A 340 -17.37 31.95 -1.09
N HIS A 341 -16.51 32.73 -1.74
CA HIS A 341 -15.16 32.28 -2.13
C HIS A 341 -14.26 32.00 -0.92
N ALA A 342 -14.35 32.79 0.14
CA ALA A 342 -13.59 32.56 1.37
C ALA A 342 -14.03 31.27 2.09
N ALA A 343 -15.34 30.97 2.15
CA ALA A 343 -15.85 29.72 2.72
C ALA A 343 -15.43 28.51 1.89
N TRP A 344 -15.64 28.56 0.56
CA TRP A 344 -15.30 27.48 -0.38
C TRP A 344 -13.81 27.08 -0.29
N LEU A 345 -12.90 28.05 -0.26
CA LEU A 345 -11.47 27.79 -0.13
C LEU A 345 -11.09 27.15 1.23
N THR A 346 -11.77 27.52 2.31
CA THR A 346 -11.55 26.89 3.64
C THR A 346 -12.14 25.48 3.68
N TRP A 347 -13.30 25.27 3.08
CA TRP A 347 -13.89 23.94 2.89
C TRP A 347 -12.97 23.03 2.07
N ALA A 348 -12.43 23.52 0.95
CA ALA A 348 -11.57 22.77 0.04
C ALA A 348 -10.27 22.31 0.74
N ALA A 349 -9.69 23.14 1.61
CA ALA A 349 -8.54 22.74 2.43
C ALA A 349 -8.89 21.61 3.42
N ILE A 350 -10.03 21.72 4.12
CA ILE A 350 -10.51 20.71 5.07
C ILE A 350 -10.83 19.37 4.36
N GLU A 351 -11.45 19.42 3.18
CA GLU A 351 -11.80 18.25 2.39
C GLU A 351 -10.57 17.63 1.71
N THR A 352 -9.61 18.44 1.25
CA THR A 352 -8.30 17.96 0.75
C THR A 352 -7.53 17.21 1.86
N LYS A 353 -7.45 17.79 3.08
CA LYS A 353 -6.89 17.11 4.27
C LYS A 353 -7.56 15.76 4.52
N ARG A 354 -8.90 15.71 4.46
CA ARG A 354 -9.68 14.49 4.66
C ARG A 354 -9.38 13.44 3.58
N ARG A 355 -9.48 13.83 2.31
CA ARG A 355 -9.24 12.98 1.13
C ARG A 355 -7.79 12.50 1.04
N ALA A 356 -6.81 13.23 1.57
CA ALA A 356 -5.42 12.75 1.67
C ALA A 356 -5.27 11.52 2.59
N ILE A 357 -5.86 11.51 3.79
CA ILE A 357 -5.75 10.34 4.69
C ILE A 357 -6.56 9.15 4.15
N LEU A 358 -7.74 9.43 3.60
CA LEU A 358 -8.59 8.44 2.95
C LEU A 358 -7.95 7.88 1.67
N GLY A 359 -7.15 8.68 0.95
CA GLY A 359 -6.33 8.23 -0.16
C GLY A 359 -5.32 7.16 0.25
N HIS A 360 -4.69 7.31 1.43
CA HIS A 360 -3.83 6.24 1.96
C HIS A 360 -4.63 4.97 2.26
N TYR A 361 -5.88 5.07 2.73
CA TYR A 361 -6.75 3.89 2.91
C TYR A 361 -7.14 3.20 1.60
N ILE A 362 -7.18 3.93 0.48
CA ILE A 362 -7.34 3.33 -0.85
C ILE A 362 -6.03 2.63 -1.27
N LEU A 363 -4.87 3.27 -1.06
CA LEU A 363 -3.58 2.63 -1.35
C LEU A 363 -3.34 1.39 -0.47
N ASP A 364 -3.81 1.36 0.77
CA ASP A 364 -3.77 0.19 1.65
C ASP A 364 -4.39 -1.03 0.94
N GLY A 365 -5.66 -0.97 0.50
CA GLY A 365 -6.32 -2.10 -0.17
C GLY A 365 -5.71 -2.46 -1.53
N LEU A 366 -5.29 -1.46 -2.32
CA LEU A 366 -4.59 -1.72 -3.59
C LEU A 366 -3.25 -2.43 -3.38
N ILE A 367 -2.48 -2.04 -2.37
CA ILE A 367 -1.26 -2.74 -1.97
C ILE A 367 -1.61 -4.12 -1.38
N SER A 368 -2.68 -4.26 -0.60
CA SER A 368 -3.15 -5.53 -0.04
C SER A 368 -3.44 -6.56 -1.13
N GLN A 369 -4.12 -6.15 -2.21
CA GLN A 369 -4.34 -7.01 -3.38
C GLN A 369 -3.03 -7.29 -4.12
N ALA A 370 -2.27 -6.24 -4.46
CA ALA A 370 -1.01 -6.34 -5.20
C ALA A 370 0.08 -7.17 -4.47
N SER A 371 -0.09 -7.41 -3.17
CA SER A 371 0.88 -8.10 -2.30
C SER A 371 0.44 -9.48 -1.84
N GLY A 372 -0.83 -9.84 -2.01
CA GLY A 372 -1.44 -10.99 -1.32
C GLY A 372 -1.26 -11.00 0.20
N SER A 373 -0.85 -9.87 0.80
CA SER A 373 -0.47 -9.71 2.21
C SER A 373 -1.42 -8.68 2.86
N PRO A 374 -1.77 -8.77 4.16
CA PRO A 374 -2.80 -7.90 4.72
C PRO A 374 -2.28 -6.48 4.93
N ALA A 375 -2.93 -5.51 4.30
CA ALA A 375 -2.71 -4.11 4.65
C ALA A 375 -3.23 -3.83 6.07
N SER A 376 -2.53 -2.95 6.78
CA SER A 376 -2.84 -2.65 8.17
C SER A 376 -4.21 -1.97 8.27
N THR A 377 -5.21 -2.65 8.85
CA THR A 377 -6.65 -2.29 8.93
C THR A 377 -6.98 -1.05 9.79
N ARG A 378 -6.23 0.04 9.57
CA ARG A 378 -6.26 1.31 10.29
C ARG A 378 -7.56 2.08 10.09
N HIS A 379 -8.32 1.76 9.04
CA HIS A 379 -9.63 2.31 8.73
C HIS A 379 -10.63 2.14 9.89
N LEU A 380 -10.50 1.04 10.66
CA LEU A 380 -11.39 0.67 11.76
C LEU A 380 -11.26 1.56 13.01
N ILE A 381 -10.14 2.26 13.19
CA ILE A 381 -9.71 2.78 14.51
C ILE A 381 -9.68 4.33 14.57
N ASN A 382 -9.57 5.01 13.42
CA ASN A 382 -9.40 6.47 13.40
C ASN A 382 -10.75 7.18 13.07
N PRO A 383 -11.16 8.21 13.83
CA PRO A 383 -12.50 8.83 13.73
C PRO A 383 -12.64 9.83 12.57
N ILE A 384 -12.11 9.50 11.39
CA ILE A 384 -12.21 10.35 10.19
C ILE A 384 -13.63 10.29 9.63
N LYS A 385 -14.26 11.45 9.41
CA LYS A 385 -15.57 11.55 8.74
C LYS A 385 -15.52 11.12 7.26
N THR A 386 -16.64 10.62 6.73
CA THR A 386 -16.82 10.37 5.28
C THR A 386 -16.50 11.60 4.42
N ALA A 387 -16.02 11.38 3.20
CA ALA A 387 -15.73 12.47 2.27
C ALA A 387 -17.03 13.18 1.83
N CYS A 388 -16.95 14.48 1.54
CA CYS A 388 -18.05 15.22 0.91
C CYS A 388 -18.40 14.64 -0.47
N PRO A 389 -19.59 14.96 -1.02
CA PRO A 389 -20.01 14.53 -2.35
C PRO A 389 -19.00 14.94 -3.42
N ASP A 390 -18.68 14.02 -4.35
CA ASP A 390 -17.65 14.28 -5.37
C ASP A 390 -18.06 15.39 -6.34
N ALA A 391 -19.36 15.67 -6.50
CA ALA A 391 -19.82 16.82 -7.27
C ALA A 391 -19.39 18.16 -6.63
N ALA A 392 -19.48 18.28 -5.31
CA ALA A 392 -19.00 19.46 -4.57
C ALA A 392 -17.47 19.59 -4.62
N PHE A 393 -16.73 18.47 -4.71
CA PHE A 393 -15.26 18.46 -4.85
C PHE A 393 -14.77 18.65 -6.30
N LEU A 394 -15.66 18.58 -7.29
CA LEU A 394 -15.40 18.88 -8.69
C LEU A 394 -16.01 20.23 -9.12
N ALA A 395 -16.63 20.96 -8.19
CA ALA A 395 -17.23 22.26 -8.41
C ALA A 395 -16.15 23.30 -8.74
N LYS A 396 -16.28 23.98 -9.89
CA LYS A 396 -15.25 24.91 -10.40
C LYS A 396 -15.34 26.32 -9.82
N THR A 397 -16.46 26.66 -9.18
CA THR A 397 -16.67 27.93 -8.49
C THR A 397 -17.31 27.71 -7.12
N ALA A 398 -17.21 28.74 -6.26
CA ALA A 398 -17.90 28.74 -4.97
C ALA A 398 -19.44 28.70 -5.10
N ASP A 399 -19.99 29.22 -6.20
CA ASP A 399 -21.44 29.18 -6.48
C ASP A 399 -21.89 27.76 -6.87
N ASP A 400 -21.13 27.07 -7.74
CA ASP A 400 -21.36 25.65 -8.05
C ASP A 400 -21.26 24.77 -6.79
N TRP A 401 -20.25 25.06 -5.95
CA TRP A 401 -20.02 24.34 -4.69
C TRP A 401 -21.22 24.46 -3.73
N ILE A 402 -21.75 25.66 -3.55
CA ILE A 402 -22.97 25.87 -2.72
C ILE A 402 -24.15 25.09 -3.29
N ILE A 403 -24.34 25.09 -4.62
CA ILE A 403 -25.41 24.34 -5.28
C ILE A 403 -25.29 22.83 -5.03
N GLU A 404 -24.09 22.24 -5.08
CA GLU A 404 -23.89 20.82 -4.76
C GLU A 404 -23.96 20.50 -3.26
N MET A 405 -23.55 21.42 -2.39
CA MET A 405 -23.68 21.30 -0.94
C MET A 405 -25.14 21.45 -0.46
N GLU A 406 -25.99 22.19 -1.17
CA GLU A 406 -27.44 22.28 -0.91
C GLU A 406 -28.21 21.06 -1.43
N LYS A 407 -27.80 20.47 -2.57
CA LYS A 407 -28.38 19.23 -3.12
C LYS A 407 -28.13 18.01 -2.23
N SER A 408 -27.15 18.06 -1.34
CA SER A 408 -26.73 16.95 -0.50
C SER A 408 -27.13 17.20 0.97
N CYS A 409 -27.67 16.17 1.62
CA CYS A 409 -27.92 16.21 3.07
C CYS A 409 -26.65 15.73 3.79
N PRO A 410 -25.84 16.60 4.42
CA PRO A 410 -24.43 16.33 4.67
C PRO A 410 -24.20 15.70 6.05
N THR A 411 -24.89 14.61 6.36
CA THR A 411 -24.73 13.85 7.61
C THR A 411 -23.43 13.02 7.58
N GLN A 412 -22.28 13.70 7.55
CA GLN A 412 -20.95 13.07 7.53
C GLN A 412 -20.71 12.25 8.81
N ARG A 413 -20.76 10.91 8.68
CA ARG A 413 -20.50 9.98 9.77
C ARG A 413 -19.00 9.62 9.86
N PRO A 414 -18.45 9.29 11.03
CA PRO A 414 -17.15 8.66 11.16
C PRO A 414 -17.06 7.34 10.36
N PHE A 415 -15.94 7.11 9.67
CA PHE A 415 -15.74 5.92 8.85
C PHE A 415 -15.80 4.63 9.64
N ASN A 416 -15.34 4.63 10.89
CA ASN A 416 -15.46 3.47 11.77
C ASN A 416 -16.92 3.10 12.08
N GLU A 417 -17.86 4.06 12.08
CA GLU A 417 -19.30 3.76 12.21
C GLU A 417 -19.87 3.19 10.92
N VAL A 418 -19.55 3.80 9.77
CA VAL A 418 -19.96 3.31 8.45
C VAL A 418 -19.45 1.88 8.22
N PHE A 419 -18.16 1.66 8.46
CA PHE A 419 -17.49 0.38 8.24
C PHE A 419 -17.90 -0.69 9.26
N VAL A 420 -18.41 -0.34 10.44
CA VAL A 420 -19.11 -1.30 11.31
C VAL A 420 -20.53 -1.58 10.80
N SER A 421 -21.25 -0.55 10.34
CA SER A 421 -22.66 -0.69 9.94
C SER A 421 -22.87 -1.55 8.69
N ILE A 422 -21.93 -1.55 7.73
CA ILE A 422 -21.99 -2.40 6.52
C ILE A 422 -22.01 -3.90 6.82
N PHE A 423 -21.57 -4.35 8.01
CA PHE A 423 -21.65 -5.75 8.42
C PHE A 423 -23.02 -6.15 9.01
N SER A 424 -23.94 -5.20 9.20
CA SER A 424 -25.29 -5.50 9.68
C SER A 424 -26.16 -6.08 8.55
N PRO A 425 -26.92 -7.16 8.77
CA PRO A 425 -27.93 -7.60 7.79
C PRO A 425 -29.05 -6.55 7.61
N GLU A 426 -29.29 -5.70 8.62
CA GLU A 426 -30.28 -4.63 8.57
C GLU A 426 -29.77 -3.37 7.82
N TYR A 427 -28.52 -3.37 7.31
CA TYR A 427 -27.93 -2.18 6.69
C TYR A 427 -28.76 -1.59 5.54
N PRO A 428 -29.28 -2.36 4.56
CA PRO A 428 -30.10 -1.81 3.48
C PRO A 428 -31.40 -1.14 3.97
N ASP A 429 -32.05 -1.75 4.97
CA ASP A 429 -33.33 -1.29 5.54
C ASP A 429 -33.17 -0.12 6.52
N SER A 430 -32.00 0.01 7.16
CA SER A 430 -31.69 1.02 8.18
C SER A 430 -31.62 2.48 7.69
N SER A 431 -32.02 2.75 6.44
CA SER A 431 -31.77 4.00 5.71
C SER A 431 -30.26 4.39 5.71
N PRO A 432 -29.41 3.59 5.06
CA PRO A 432 -27.96 3.74 5.12
C PRO A 432 -27.51 5.09 4.52
N PRO A 433 -26.42 5.68 5.03
CA PRO A 433 -25.93 6.97 4.56
C PRO A 433 -25.42 6.81 3.12
N ARG A 434 -26.01 7.55 2.17
CA ARG A 434 -25.52 7.59 0.79
C ARG A 434 -24.06 8.04 0.78
N LEU A 435 -23.15 7.16 0.36
CA LEU A 435 -21.73 7.48 0.33
C LEU A 435 -21.38 8.29 -0.92
N SER A 436 -20.33 9.11 -0.83
CA SER A 436 -19.65 9.62 -2.03
C SER A 436 -18.89 8.48 -2.70
N VAL A 437 -18.69 8.53 -4.02
CA VAL A 437 -18.00 7.46 -4.78
C VAL A 437 -16.60 7.21 -4.21
N PHE A 438 -15.90 8.29 -3.83
CA PHE A 438 -14.62 8.20 -3.14
C PHE A 438 -14.73 7.52 -1.76
N SER A 439 -15.84 7.72 -1.02
CA SER A 439 -16.08 7.01 0.25
C SER A 439 -16.45 5.54 0.05
N THR A 440 -17.23 5.20 -0.97
CA THR A 440 -17.53 3.81 -1.34
C THR A 440 -16.24 3.07 -1.70
N LEU A 441 -15.34 3.72 -2.46
CA LEU A 441 -14.03 3.16 -2.80
C LEU A 441 -13.16 2.89 -1.55
N VAL A 442 -13.06 3.84 -0.60
CA VAL A 442 -12.38 3.60 0.70
C VAL A 442 -12.94 2.38 1.42
N THR A 443 -14.27 2.22 1.43
CA THR A 443 -14.93 1.09 2.08
C THR A 443 -14.62 -0.24 1.37
N THR A 444 -14.64 -0.26 0.04
CA THR A 444 -14.27 -1.43 -0.79
C THR A 444 -12.81 -1.85 -0.58
N GLU A 445 -11.87 -0.89 -0.54
CA GLU A 445 -10.46 -1.19 -0.26
C GLU A 445 -10.24 -1.66 1.19
N GLY A 446 -11.01 -1.17 2.15
CA GLY A 446 -11.01 -1.70 3.51
C GLY A 446 -11.53 -3.15 3.61
N LEU A 447 -12.47 -3.55 2.74
CA LEU A 447 -12.89 -4.94 2.61
C LEU A 447 -11.82 -5.79 1.91
N GLN A 448 -11.12 -5.26 0.90
CA GLN A 448 -9.96 -5.93 0.28
C GLN A 448 -8.85 -6.26 1.29
N SER A 449 -8.59 -5.36 2.25
CA SER A 449 -7.66 -5.63 3.36
C SER A 449 -8.11 -6.81 4.23
N LEU A 450 -9.42 -6.91 4.54
CA LEU A 450 -9.99 -8.03 5.28
C LEU A 450 -10.01 -9.36 4.50
N VAL A 451 -10.13 -9.30 3.16
CA VAL A 451 -9.96 -10.46 2.28
C VAL A 451 -8.51 -10.99 2.35
N SER A 452 -7.52 -10.09 2.36
CA SER A 452 -6.11 -10.48 2.56
C SER A 452 -5.85 -11.05 3.97
N ASP A 453 -6.40 -10.43 5.03
CA ASP A 453 -6.34 -10.98 6.40
C ASP A 453 -6.89 -12.43 6.45
N LEU A 454 -8.06 -12.67 5.83
CA LEU A 454 -8.72 -13.98 5.81
C LEU A 454 -7.80 -15.07 5.23
N HIS A 455 -7.17 -14.82 4.08
CA HIS A 455 -6.30 -15.79 3.39
C HIS A 455 -4.99 -16.09 4.13
N GLU A 456 -4.46 -15.19 4.97
CA GLU A 456 -3.31 -15.51 5.84
C GLU A 456 -3.71 -16.30 7.10
N THR A 457 -4.93 -16.13 7.61
CA THR A 457 -5.35 -16.75 8.87
C THR A 457 -5.66 -18.25 8.74
N SER A 458 -4.68 -19.09 9.10
CA SER A 458 -4.83 -20.56 9.19
C SER A 458 -5.72 -21.03 10.36
N GLY A 459 -7.00 -20.65 10.35
CA GLY A 459 -8.03 -21.04 11.33
C GLY A 459 -8.69 -19.86 12.07
N PRO A 460 -9.73 -20.12 12.88
CA PRO A 460 -10.57 -19.09 13.47
C PRO A 460 -9.84 -18.24 14.52
N VAL A 461 -9.39 -17.05 14.13
CA VAL A 461 -8.79 -16.06 15.03
C VAL A 461 -9.89 -15.33 15.82
N PHE A 462 -9.79 -15.36 17.15
CA PHE A 462 -10.78 -14.71 18.03
C PHE A 462 -10.80 -13.19 17.82
N GLY A 463 -11.91 -12.68 17.25
CA GLY A 463 -12.11 -11.25 16.95
C GLY A 463 -11.77 -10.85 15.51
N ALA A 464 -11.37 -11.78 14.64
CA ALA A 464 -11.33 -11.54 13.20
C ALA A 464 -12.76 -11.49 12.60
N ILE A 465 -12.91 -10.81 11.47
CA ILE A 465 -14.14 -10.80 10.68
C ILE A 465 -14.21 -12.10 9.87
N SER A 466 -15.34 -12.80 9.90
CA SER A 466 -15.52 -14.05 9.15
C SER A 466 -15.87 -13.81 7.67
N GLU A 467 -15.56 -14.79 6.81
CA GLU A 467 -15.91 -14.79 5.38
C GLU A 467 -17.38 -14.38 5.15
N ARG A 468 -18.32 -14.99 5.88
CA ARG A 468 -19.76 -14.68 5.81
C ARG A 468 -20.09 -13.21 6.11
N GLN A 469 -19.34 -12.56 6.99
CA GLN A 469 -19.51 -11.13 7.28
C GLN A 469 -18.92 -10.27 6.15
N ILE A 470 -17.78 -10.65 5.57
CA ILE A 470 -17.22 -9.96 4.39
C ILE A 470 -18.19 -10.06 3.21
N ILE A 471 -18.78 -11.24 2.97
CA ILE A 471 -19.84 -11.46 1.97
C ILE A 471 -21.03 -10.53 2.21
N GLN A 472 -21.56 -10.48 3.45
CA GLN A 472 -22.67 -9.60 3.81
C GLN A 472 -22.35 -8.12 3.52
N ALA A 473 -21.14 -7.67 3.86
CA ALA A 473 -20.71 -6.29 3.62
C ALA A 473 -20.53 -5.96 2.14
N LEU A 474 -20.00 -6.90 1.33
CA LEU A 474 -19.90 -6.74 -0.12
C LEU A 474 -21.28 -6.63 -0.77
N LEU A 475 -22.22 -7.51 -0.42
CA LEU A 475 -23.60 -7.47 -0.94
C LEU A 475 -24.35 -6.21 -0.49
N ASN A 476 -24.19 -5.81 0.77
CA ASN A 476 -24.78 -4.58 1.30
C ASN A 476 -24.32 -3.34 0.51
N ILE A 477 -23.00 -3.17 0.29
CA ILE A 477 -22.46 -2.06 -0.51
C ILE A 477 -22.93 -2.14 -1.98
N TYR A 478 -23.05 -3.35 -2.53
CA TYR A 478 -23.55 -3.54 -3.88
C TYR A 478 -24.97 -2.95 -4.03
N ASP A 479 -25.87 -3.32 -3.12
CA ASP A 479 -27.27 -2.85 -3.16
C ASP A 479 -27.42 -1.38 -2.83
N THR A 480 -26.64 -0.81 -1.92
CA THR A 480 -26.81 0.57 -1.46
C THR A 480 -26.12 1.59 -2.36
N ASP A 481 -24.89 1.31 -2.78
CA ASP A 481 -23.99 2.32 -3.35
C ASP A 481 -23.43 1.97 -4.74
N ILE A 482 -23.59 0.74 -5.26
CA ILE A 482 -23.04 0.35 -6.58
C ILE A 482 -24.13 0.10 -7.63
N GLY A 483 -25.01 -0.88 -7.42
CA GLY A 483 -26.08 -1.22 -8.37
C GLY A 483 -27.01 -0.03 -8.67
N LYS A 484 -27.21 0.86 -7.69
CA LYS A 484 -28.00 2.10 -7.83
C LYS A 484 -27.27 3.23 -8.59
N ILE A 485 -25.94 3.17 -8.75
CA ILE A 485 -25.14 4.18 -9.48
C ILE A 485 -25.03 3.87 -10.99
N SER A 486 -25.46 2.68 -11.42
CA SER A 486 -25.43 2.19 -12.82
C SER A 486 -25.96 3.18 -13.88
N ALA A 487 -26.86 4.10 -13.51
CA ALA A 487 -27.36 5.17 -14.37
C ALA A 487 -26.30 6.19 -14.85
N SER A 488 -25.08 6.21 -14.28
CA SER A 488 -23.97 7.07 -14.73
C SER A 488 -22.72 6.26 -15.07
N HIS A 489 -22.48 6.03 -16.37
CA HIS A 489 -21.44 5.13 -16.89
C HIS A 489 -20.07 5.33 -16.22
N ASP A 490 -19.49 6.53 -16.33
CA ASP A 490 -18.12 6.84 -15.87
C ASP A 490 -17.86 6.48 -14.39
N LYS A 491 -18.82 6.75 -13.50
CA LYS A 491 -18.65 6.53 -12.06
C LYS A 491 -19.05 5.12 -11.62
N ALA A 492 -20.06 4.53 -12.26
CA ALA A 492 -20.44 3.15 -12.04
C ALA A 492 -19.28 2.20 -12.38
N PHE A 493 -18.63 2.43 -13.53
CA PHE A 493 -17.51 1.62 -14.02
C PHE A 493 -16.47 1.32 -12.93
N GLN A 494 -15.95 2.37 -12.29
CA GLN A 494 -14.81 2.25 -11.36
C GLN A 494 -15.16 1.46 -10.10
N LEU A 495 -16.34 1.70 -9.53
CA LEU A 495 -16.82 0.98 -8.35
C LEU A 495 -17.15 -0.48 -8.66
N THR A 496 -17.86 -0.73 -9.76
CA THR A 496 -18.25 -2.10 -10.15
C THR A 496 -17.03 -2.94 -10.50
N LEU A 497 -16.03 -2.37 -11.19
CA LEU A 497 -14.76 -3.05 -11.46
C LEU A 497 -14.03 -3.45 -10.17
N ARG A 498 -13.85 -2.51 -9.21
CA ARG A 498 -13.26 -2.83 -7.91
C ARG A 498 -14.06 -3.87 -7.15
N TRP A 499 -15.38 -3.73 -7.10
CA TRP A 499 -16.25 -4.66 -6.36
C TRP A 499 -16.12 -6.10 -6.86
N HIS A 500 -16.22 -6.34 -8.18
CA HIS A 500 -15.97 -7.67 -8.73
C HIS A 500 -14.54 -8.15 -8.50
N THR A 501 -13.56 -7.25 -8.48
CA THR A 501 -12.17 -7.60 -8.17
C THR A 501 -12.02 -8.10 -6.73
N VAL A 502 -12.59 -7.41 -5.75
CA VAL A 502 -12.58 -7.86 -4.33
C VAL A 502 -13.36 -9.17 -4.16
N CYS A 503 -14.47 -9.35 -4.89
CA CYS A 503 -15.23 -10.60 -4.87
C CYS A 503 -14.46 -11.78 -5.52
N LEU A 504 -13.69 -11.52 -6.57
CA LEU A 504 -12.77 -12.52 -7.17
C LEU A 504 -11.70 -12.92 -6.16
N GLU A 505 -11.01 -11.96 -5.53
CA GLU A 505 -9.97 -12.23 -4.52
C GLU A 505 -10.54 -12.95 -3.28
N LEU A 506 -11.79 -12.66 -2.88
CA LEU A 506 -12.49 -13.39 -1.82
C LEU A 506 -12.75 -14.84 -2.21
N ALA A 507 -13.18 -15.10 -3.45
CA ALA A 507 -13.42 -16.44 -3.96
C ALA A 507 -12.11 -17.24 -4.13
N VAL A 508 -11.03 -16.59 -4.59
CA VAL A 508 -9.68 -17.15 -4.65
C VAL A 508 -8.65 -16.02 -4.70
N SER A 509 -7.65 -16.07 -3.80
CA SER A 509 -6.49 -15.17 -3.92
C SER A 509 -5.79 -15.42 -5.26
N SER A 510 -5.86 -14.45 -6.18
CA SER A 510 -5.31 -14.57 -7.54
C SER A 510 -3.79 -14.72 -7.51
N ALA A 511 -3.17 -14.01 -6.57
CA ALA A 511 -1.79 -14.13 -6.16
C ALA A 511 -1.38 -15.58 -5.83
N SER A 512 -2.14 -16.24 -4.93
CA SER A 512 -1.89 -17.65 -4.57
C SER A 512 -2.16 -18.61 -5.72
N LEU A 513 -3.24 -18.41 -6.48
CA LEU A 513 -3.60 -19.25 -7.63
C LEU A 513 -2.51 -19.22 -8.70
N CYS A 514 -1.98 -18.03 -9.04
CA CYS A 514 -0.88 -17.90 -10.00
C CYS A 514 0.38 -18.63 -9.54
N ARG A 515 0.78 -18.52 -8.26
CA ARG A 515 1.94 -19.26 -7.73
C ARG A 515 1.75 -20.77 -7.85
N ARG A 516 0.55 -21.28 -7.50
CA ARG A 516 0.22 -22.71 -7.62
C ARG A 516 0.23 -23.19 -9.07
N ILE A 517 -0.28 -22.40 -10.03
CA ILE A 517 -0.18 -22.68 -11.46
C ILE A 517 1.28 -22.71 -11.93
N CYS A 518 2.08 -21.68 -11.61
CA CYS A 518 3.47 -21.62 -12.05
C CYS A 518 4.31 -22.78 -11.49
N ASN A 519 4.10 -23.15 -10.22
CA ASN A 519 4.72 -24.33 -9.60
C ASN A 519 4.31 -25.64 -10.27
N ALA A 520 3.02 -25.85 -10.53
CA ALA A 520 2.51 -27.11 -11.09
C ALA A 520 3.00 -27.39 -12.51
N TYR A 521 3.30 -26.35 -13.30
CA TYR A 521 3.70 -26.47 -14.71
C TYR A 521 5.16 -26.06 -15.00
N GLY A 522 5.95 -25.74 -13.96
CA GLY A 522 7.36 -25.35 -14.12
C GLY A 522 7.57 -24.05 -14.90
N LEU A 523 6.57 -23.16 -14.92
CA LEU A 523 6.76 -21.79 -15.44
C LEU A 523 7.74 -21.05 -14.54
N GLN A 524 8.42 -20.03 -15.09
CA GLN A 524 9.10 -19.07 -14.23
C GLN A 524 8.03 -18.38 -13.38
N GLN A 525 8.11 -18.52 -12.05
CA GLN A 525 7.24 -17.77 -11.15
C GLN A 525 7.44 -16.28 -11.43
N PRO A 526 6.38 -15.55 -11.81
CA PRO A 526 6.44 -14.10 -11.84
C PRO A 526 6.24 -13.58 -10.42
N LEU A 527 5.15 -14.01 -9.79
CA LEU A 527 4.78 -13.62 -8.45
C LEU A 527 5.57 -14.39 -7.39
N GLY A 528 6.46 -13.71 -6.68
CA GLY A 528 7.27 -14.29 -5.61
C GLY A 528 6.47 -14.71 -4.38
N GLY A 529 7.12 -15.48 -3.52
CA GLY A 529 6.67 -15.74 -2.15
C GLY A 529 6.75 -17.20 -1.71
N MET A 530 6.70 -17.39 -0.40
CA MET A 530 6.77 -18.67 0.28
C MET A 530 5.67 -19.62 -0.17
N ALA A 531 6.05 -20.88 -0.33
CA ALA A 531 5.11 -21.98 -0.30
C ALA A 531 4.46 -22.03 1.08
N THR A 532 3.17 -21.72 1.15
CA THR A 532 2.32 -22.02 2.30
C THR A 532 2.23 -23.54 2.49
N LYS A 533 1.65 -24.01 3.60
CA LYS A 533 1.35 -25.45 3.76
C LYS A 533 0.31 -25.99 2.77
N GLU A 534 -0.36 -25.11 2.01
CA GLU A 534 -1.30 -25.45 0.94
C GLU A 534 -0.69 -25.39 -0.47
N ASP A 535 0.49 -24.79 -0.64
CA ASP A 535 1.28 -24.83 -1.87
C ASP A 535 2.01 -26.18 -2.02
N GLN A 536 1.32 -27.28 -1.69
CA GLN A 536 1.81 -28.64 -1.92
C GLN A 536 1.90 -28.93 -3.43
N PRO A 537 2.80 -29.83 -3.87
CA PRO A 537 2.92 -30.22 -5.27
C PRO A 537 1.69 -30.96 -5.85
N SER A 538 0.61 -31.10 -5.08
CA SER A 538 -0.66 -31.75 -5.42
C SER A 538 -1.83 -30.76 -5.52
N PHE A 539 -1.59 -29.55 -6.03
CA PHE A 539 -2.67 -28.63 -6.41
C PHE A 539 -3.45 -29.16 -7.62
N ASP A 540 -4.49 -29.95 -7.34
CA ASP A 540 -5.39 -30.49 -8.36
C ASP A 540 -6.33 -29.39 -8.91
N LEU A 541 -5.93 -28.80 -10.03
CA LEU A 541 -6.72 -27.83 -10.78
C LEU A 541 -8.12 -28.34 -11.15
N ARG A 542 -8.29 -29.64 -11.46
CA ARG A 542 -9.60 -30.21 -11.83
C ARG A 542 -10.51 -30.36 -10.61
N ARG A 543 -9.95 -30.57 -9.43
CA ARG A 543 -10.70 -30.48 -8.16
C ARG A 543 -11.03 -29.04 -7.80
N TRP A 544 -10.14 -28.09 -8.11
CA TRP A 544 -10.39 -26.67 -7.89
C TRP A 544 -11.49 -26.12 -8.81
N THR A 545 -11.47 -26.36 -10.13
CA THR A 545 -12.53 -25.86 -11.04
C THR A 545 -13.93 -26.39 -10.71
N ARG A 546 -14.01 -27.56 -10.06
CA ARG A 546 -15.26 -28.17 -9.55
C ARG A 546 -15.68 -27.65 -8.16
N SER A 547 -15.10 -26.54 -7.70
CA SER A 547 -15.49 -25.89 -6.45
C SER A 547 -16.33 -24.64 -6.70
N THR A 548 -17.28 -24.38 -5.80
CA THR A 548 -18.08 -23.14 -5.81
C THR A 548 -17.21 -21.87 -5.75
N ALA A 549 -16.03 -21.96 -5.12
CA ALA A 549 -15.02 -20.91 -5.12
C ALA A 549 -14.48 -20.60 -6.54
N ALA A 550 -14.12 -21.62 -7.33
CA ALA A 550 -13.69 -21.41 -8.71
C ALA A 550 -14.83 -20.94 -9.62
N ALA A 551 -16.06 -21.41 -9.40
CA ALA A 551 -17.25 -20.95 -10.10
C ALA A 551 -17.52 -19.46 -9.85
N ARG A 552 -17.49 -19.02 -8.59
CA ARG A 552 -17.56 -17.59 -8.20
C ARG A 552 -16.44 -16.77 -8.84
N ALA A 553 -15.20 -17.26 -8.79
CA ALA A 553 -14.05 -16.57 -9.33
C ALA A 553 -14.16 -16.35 -10.86
N VAL A 554 -14.58 -17.36 -11.63
CA VAL A 554 -14.69 -17.22 -13.09
C VAL A 554 -15.88 -16.34 -13.50
N LEU A 555 -17.02 -16.39 -12.79
CA LEU A 555 -18.13 -15.46 -13.01
C LEU A 555 -17.72 -13.99 -12.77
N HIS A 556 -16.91 -13.73 -11.73
CA HIS A 556 -16.36 -12.40 -11.49
C HIS A 556 -15.28 -12.00 -12.52
N ALA A 557 -14.41 -12.92 -12.94
CA ALA A 557 -13.43 -12.68 -14.00
C ALA A 557 -14.10 -12.30 -15.34
N LEU A 558 -15.22 -12.95 -15.68
CA LEU A 558 -16.03 -12.61 -16.85
C LEU A 558 -16.69 -11.24 -16.72
N ALA A 559 -17.26 -10.90 -15.55
CA ALA A 559 -17.81 -9.57 -15.32
C ALA A 559 -16.74 -8.47 -15.44
N ILE A 560 -15.54 -8.70 -14.89
CA ILE A 560 -14.38 -7.81 -15.06
C ILE A 560 -14.03 -7.69 -16.56
N THR A 561 -14.06 -8.77 -17.32
CA THR A 561 -13.73 -8.75 -18.76
C THR A 561 -14.78 -7.99 -19.60
N ARG A 562 -16.07 -8.23 -19.34
CA ARG A 562 -17.21 -7.48 -19.91
C ARG A 562 -17.14 -5.99 -19.58
N ILE A 563 -16.64 -5.62 -18.41
CA ILE A 563 -16.43 -4.24 -17.99
C ILE A 563 -15.21 -3.65 -18.70
N VAL A 564 -14.07 -4.36 -18.74
CA VAL A 564 -12.82 -3.91 -19.37
C VAL A 564 -13.01 -3.60 -20.87
N SER A 565 -13.87 -4.34 -21.59
CA SER A 565 -14.20 -4.02 -22.99
C SER A 565 -15.02 -2.74 -23.20
N GLN A 566 -15.56 -2.16 -22.13
CA GLN A 566 -16.39 -0.95 -22.13
C GLN A 566 -15.71 0.24 -21.43
N ILE A 567 -14.40 0.17 -21.16
CA ILE A 567 -13.61 1.25 -20.52
C ILE A 567 -13.79 2.59 -21.27
N PRO A 568 -14.31 3.65 -20.59
CA PRO A 568 -14.21 5.00 -21.11
C PRO A 568 -12.73 5.41 -21.18
N PHE A 569 -12.28 5.94 -22.32
CA PHE A 569 -10.86 6.25 -22.56
C PHE A 569 -10.20 7.08 -21.44
N LYS A 570 -10.94 8.03 -20.85
CA LYS A 570 -10.50 8.86 -19.70
C LYS A 570 -10.19 8.08 -18.42
N LEU A 571 -10.75 6.89 -18.27
CA LEU A 571 -10.67 6.06 -17.06
C LEU A 571 -9.81 4.82 -17.23
N ALA A 572 -9.25 4.59 -18.43
CA ALA A 572 -8.28 3.54 -18.71
C ALA A 572 -7.04 3.62 -17.80
N HIS A 573 -6.76 4.78 -17.24
CA HIS A 573 -5.60 5.06 -16.40
C HIS A 573 -5.91 5.05 -14.89
N ALA A 574 -6.93 4.30 -14.45
CA ALA A 574 -7.18 4.03 -13.04
C ALA A 574 -6.26 2.93 -12.48
N PRO A 575 -5.56 3.15 -11.34
CA PRO A 575 -4.40 2.35 -10.91
C PRO A 575 -4.70 0.88 -10.59
N HIS A 576 -5.96 0.51 -10.46
CA HIS A 576 -6.41 -0.85 -10.11
C HIS A 576 -6.70 -1.76 -11.33
N ILE A 577 -6.87 -1.18 -12.52
CA ILE A 577 -7.18 -1.93 -13.76
C ILE A 577 -6.15 -3.04 -14.08
N PRO A 578 -4.82 -2.85 -13.92
CA PRO A 578 -3.85 -3.89 -14.26
C PRO A 578 -4.03 -5.15 -13.42
N VAL A 579 -4.28 -4.97 -12.12
CA VAL A 579 -4.43 -6.07 -11.15
C VAL A 579 -5.75 -6.80 -11.37
N ALA A 580 -6.83 -6.07 -11.67
CA ALA A 580 -8.13 -6.66 -12.03
C ALA A 580 -8.06 -7.51 -13.30
N ILE A 581 -7.40 -7.01 -14.35
CA ILE A 581 -7.17 -7.75 -15.61
C ILE A 581 -6.31 -8.99 -15.35
N PHE A 582 -5.20 -8.84 -14.62
CA PHE A 582 -4.29 -9.93 -14.31
C PHE A 582 -4.96 -11.03 -13.48
N ALA A 583 -5.67 -10.67 -12.41
CA ALA A 583 -6.40 -11.61 -11.56
C ALA A 583 -7.43 -12.43 -12.37
N SER A 584 -8.18 -11.75 -13.25
CA SER A 584 -9.15 -12.39 -14.15
C SER A 584 -8.49 -13.39 -15.11
N ALA A 585 -7.39 -12.99 -15.74
CA ALA A 585 -6.65 -13.84 -16.67
C ALA A 585 -5.99 -15.05 -15.99
N VAL A 586 -5.54 -14.92 -14.74
CA VAL A 586 -5.03 -16.04 -13.92
C VAL A 586 -6.14 -17.05 -13.61
N VAL A 587 -7.32 -16.59 -13.22
CA VAL A 587 -8.49 -17.46 -12.95
C VAL A 587 -8.89 -18.24 -14.21
N MET A 588 -9.07 -17.54 -15.33
CA MET A 588 -9.40 -18.19 -16.61
C MET A 588 -8.31 -19.16 -17.06
N GLY A 589 -7.03 -18.82 -16.86
CA GLY A 589 -5.89 -19.70 -17.15
C GLY A 589 -5.90 -21.00 -16.35
N GLY A 590 -6.29 -20.95 -15.07
CA GLY A 590 -6.49 -22.15 -14.26
C GLY A 590 -7.60 -23.07 -14.81
N TRP A 591 -8.70 -22.49 -15.31
CA TRP A 591 -9.80 -23.25 -15.94
C TRP A 591 -9.35 -23.92 -17.24
N CYS A 592 -8.71 -23.18 -18.14
CA CYS A 592 -8.16 -23.74 -19.39
C CYS A 592 -7.17 -24.88 -19.12
N LEU A 593 -6.27 -24.73 -18.13
CA LEU A 593 -5.30 -25.76 -17.73
C LEU A 593 -5.94 -27.01 -17.07
N ALA A 594 -7.13 -26.88 -16.48
CA ALA A 594 -7.94 -28.02 -16.03
C ALA A 594 -8.61 -28.81 -17.18
N ARG A 595 -8.53 -28.27 -18.40
CA ARG A 595 -9.28 -28.64 -19.63
C ARG A 595 -10.76 -28.22 -19.67
N GLU A 596 -11.12 -27.16 -18.97
CA GLU A 596 -12.42 -26.50 -19.10
C GLU A 596 -12.22 -25.22 -19.95
N GLU A 597 -12.20 -25.32 -21.29
CA GLU A 597 -11.93 -24.17 -22.18
C GLU A 597 -13.19 -23.37 -22.55
N THR A 598 -14.36 -24.03 -22.57
CA THR A 598 -15.65 -23.41 -22.87
C THR A 598 -16.60 -23.54 -21.68
N ILE A 599 -17.31 -22.46 -21.34
CA ILE A 599 -18.34 -22.43 -20.29
C ILE A 599 -19.63 -21.77 -20.80
N HIS A 600 -20.78 -22.19 -20.28
CA HIS A 600 -22.10 -21.73 -20.72
C HIS A 600 -22.73 -20.82 -19.66
N VAL A 601 -22.63 -19.51 -19.90
CA VAL A 601 -22.85 -18.49 -18.87
C VAL A 601 -24.22 -17.83 -19.06
N ALA A 602 -25.01 -17.79 -17.99
CA ALA A 602 -26.29 -17.07 -17.99
C ALA A 602 -26.09 -15.59 -18.38
N LEU A 603 -27.04 -15.03 -19.14
CA LEU A 603 -27.01 -13.61 -19.55
C LEU A 603 -27.08 -12.67 -18.35
N ASP A 604 -28.12 -12.81 -17.54
CA ASP A 604 -28.40 -12.02 -16.34
C ASP A 604 -28.09 -12.81 -15.06
N THR A 605 -26.88 -12.65 -14.51
CA THR A 605 -26.47 -13.32 -13.26
C THR A 605 -26.77 -12.48 -12.02
N PRO A 606 -27.72 -12.86 -11.14
CA PRO A 606 -28.00 -12.14 -9.90
C PRO A 606 -26.88 -12.35 -8.86
N TRP A 607 -26.08 -11.30 -8.62
CA TRP A 607 -24.90 -11.35 -7.76
C TRP A 607 -25.16 -11.81 -6.31
N HIS A 608 -26.38 -11.66 -5.79
CA HIS A 608 -26.79 -12.19 -4.49
C HIS A 608 -26.79 -13.71 -4.43
N ASP A 609 -27.33 -14.38 -5.45
CA ASP A 609 -27.56 -15.82 -5.44
C ASP A 609 -26.23 -16.59 -5.59
N ILE A 610 -25.27 -16.01 -6.31
CA ILE A 610 -23.87 -16.49 -6.41
C ILE A 610 -23.22 -16.63 -5.02
N TRP A 611 -23.52 -15.71 -4.10
CA TRP A 611 -22.90 -15.63 -2.78
C TRP A 611 -23.76 -16.19 -1.63
N ARG A 612 -25.05 -16.49 -1.86
CA ARG A 612 -25.93 -17.07 -0.85
C ARG A 612 -25.53 -18.51 -0.52
N GLU A 613 -25.59 -18.87 0.77
CA GLU A 613 -25.44 -20.24 1.22
C GLU A 613 -26.57 -21.14 0.67
N GLY A 614 -26.22 -22.34 0.18
CA GLY A 614 -27.19 -23.35 -0.25
C GLY A 614 -27.71 -23.23 -1.69
N HIS A 615 -27.33 -22.19 -2.43
CA HIS A 615 -27.54 -22.15 -3.89
C HIS A 615 -26.41 -22.90 -4.61
N ASP A 616 -26.75 -23.61 -5.68
CA ASP A 616 -25.75 -24.15 -6.61
C ASP A 616 -25.26 -23.04 -7.54
N VAL A 617 -23.94 -22.81 -7.56
CA VAL A 617 -23.32 -21.77 -8.41
C VAL A 617 -23.05 -22.32 -9.81
N ASP A 618 -22.92 -23.65 -9.98
CA ASP A 618 -22.64 -24.27 -11.27
C ASP A 618 -23.83 -24.11 -12.25
N GLN A 619 -25.05 -23.84 -11.76
CA GLN A 619 -26.22 -23.52 -12.59
C GLN A 619 -26.02 -22.29 -13.49
N TYR A 620 -25.13 -21.36 -13.10
CA TYR A 620 -24.78 -20.17 -13.89
C TYR A 620 -23.64 -20.40 -14.89
N LEU A 621 -23.07 -21.62 -14.94
CA LEU A 621 -21.92 -22.01 -15.79
C LEU A 621 -22.17 -23.26 -16.65
N ARG A 622 -23.21 -24.05 -16.34
CA ARG A 622 -23.59 -25.28 -17.05
C ARG A 622 -25.10 -25.31 -17.36
N HIS A 623 -25.61 -24.22 -17.93
CA HIS A 623 -27.01 -24.16 -18.35
C HIS A 623 -27.20 -24.88 -19.69
N GLU A 624 -27.95 -25.99 -19.72
CA GLU A 624 -28.27 -26.74 -20.94
C GLU A 624 -29.46 -26.15 -21.71
N ASP A 625 -30.30 -25.32 -21.05
CA ASP A 625 -31.44 -24.63 -21.67
C ASP A 625 -31.04 -23.26 -22.30
N THR A 626 -31.80 -22.84 -23.31
CA THR A 626 -31.33 -22.08 -24.50
C THR A 626 -30.90 -20.61 -24.33
N ASP A 627 -30.95 -20.01 -23.14
CA ASP A 627 -30.64 -18.58 -22.90
C ASP A 627 -29.20 -18.33 -22.39
N GLY A 628 -28.32 -19.34 -22.44
CA GLY A 628 -26.90 -19.21 -22.09
C GLY A 628 -26.05 -18.63 -23.23
N THR A 629 -24.99 -17.87 -22.88
CA THR A 629 -23.92 -17.50 -23.81
C THR A 629 -22.74 -18.47 -23.68
N GLU A 630 -22.35 -19.11 -24.77
CA GLU A 630 -21.11 -19.89 -24.85
C GLU A 630 -19.90 -18.94 -24.79
N VAL A 631 -18.97 -19.15 -23.85
CA VAL A 631 -17.77 -18.32 -23.69
C VAL A 631 -16.51 -19.17 -23.74
N HIS A 632 -15.63 -18.84 -24.69
CA HIS A 632 -14.34 -19.50 -24.91
C HIS A 632 -13.23 -18.82 -24.08
N LEU A 633 -12.88 -19.38 -22.92
CA LEU A 633 -12.03 -18.74 -21.91
C LEU A 633 -10.64 -18.33 -22.44
N LEU A 634 -10.04 -19.12 -23.33
CA LEU A 634 -8.77 -18.75 -23.95
C LEU A 634 -8.89 -17.48 -24.85
N SER A 635 -10.08 -17.21 -25.41
CA SER A 635 -10.34 -15.98 -26.17
C SER A 635 -10.37 -14.78 -25.24
N GLU A 636 -11.10 -14.89 -24.13
CA GLU A 636 -11.17 -13.86 -23.09
C GLU A 636 -9.78 -13.58 -22.48
N MET A 637 -8.97 -14.61 -22.24
CA MET A 637 -7.57 -14.45 -21.82
C MET A 637 -6.72 -13.68 -22.84
N ASN A 638 -6.87 -13.97 -24.14
CA ASN A 638 -6.15 -13.23 -25.18
C ASN A 638 -6.59 -11.77 -25.23
N PHE A 639 -7.90 -11.50 -25.12
CA PHE A 639 -8.45 -10.15 -25.03
C PHE A 639 -7.95 -9.40 -23.78
N LEU A 640 -7.95 -10.04 -22.60
CA LEU A 640 -7.40 -9.47 -21.36
C LEU A 640 -5.90 -9.17 -21.50
N GLN A 641 -5.12 -10.05 -22.14
CA GLN A 641 -3.70 -9.82 -22.37
C GLN A 641 -3.43 -8.64 -23.32
N ILE A 642 -4.21 -8.51 -24.39
CA ILE A 642 -4.16 -7.37 -25.31
C ILE A 642 -4.57 -6.09 -24.58
N SER A 643 -5.69 -6.13 -23.84
CA SER A 643 -6.20 -5.03 -23.03
C SER A 643 -5.15 -4.53 -22.04
N LEU A 644 -4.46 -5.43 -21.34
CA LEU A 644 -3.33 -5.07 -20.49
C LEU A 644 -2.24 -4.35 -21.31
N LYS A 645 -1.69 -5.00 -22.35
CA LYS A 645 -0.64 -4.42 -23.22
C LYS A 645 -1.01 -3.04 -23.79
N THR A 646 -2.29 -2.78 -24.07
CA THR A 646 -2.79 -1.51 -24.61
C THR A 646 -3.03 -0.47 -23.51
N ILE A 647 -3.86 -0.78 -22.51
CA ILE A 647 -4.28 0.14 -21.44
C ILE A 647 -3.09 0.57 -20.60
N THR A 648 -2.24 -0.39 -20.24
CA THR A 648 -1.08 -0.20 -19.36
C THR A 648 0.23 -0.14 -20.15
N SER A 649 0.16 0.09 -21.47
CA SER A 649 1.32 0.43 -22.32
C SER A 649 2.18 1.57 -21.74
N ARG A 650 1.53 2.51 -21.04
CA ARG A 650 2.15 3.65 -20.34
C ARG A 650 2.76 3.28 -18.97
N TRP A 651 2.40 2.13 -18.41
CA TRP A 651 2.84 1.65 -17.10
C TRP A 651 3.62 0.35 -17.27
N SER A 652 4.91 0.46 -17.59
CA SER A 652 5.79 -0.68 -17.87
C SER A 652 5.90 -1.72 -16.72
N VAL A 653 5.33 -1.45 -15.54
CA VAL A 653 5.09 -2.44 -14.46
C VAL A 653 4.22 -3.61 -14.91
N SER A 654 3.35 -3.44 -15.92
CA SER A 654 2.47 -4.50 -16.42
C SER A 654 3.16 -5.52 -17.32
N ARG A 655 4.43 -5.29 -17.70
CA ARG A 655 5.13 -6.14 -18.66
C ARG A 655 5.24 -7.60 -18.19
N PRO A 656 5.69 -7.91 -16.96
CA PRO A 656 5.80 -9.30 -16.54
C PRO A 656 4.42 -9.93 -16.29
N MET A 657 3.39 -9.16 -15.93
CA MET A 657 1.99 -9.63 -15.92
C MET A 657 1.55 -10.09 -17.33
N ALA A 658 1.83 -9.31 -18.37
CA ALA A 658 1.49 -9.65 -19.75
C ALA A 658 2.29 -10.86 -20.28
N GLU A 659 3.55 -11.00 -19.85
CA GLU A 659 4.41 -12.16 -20.15
C GLU A 659 3.96 -13.41 -19.36
N THR A 660 3.47 -13.26 -18.13
CA THR A 660 2.84 -14.34 -17.34
C THR A 660 1.61 -14.90 -18.04
N ILE A 661 0.68 -14.02 -18.42
CA ILE A 661 -0.55 -14.39 -19.13
C ILE A 661 -0.18 -15.03 -20.48
N GLN A 662 0.91 -14.59 -21.13
CA GLN A 662 1.41 -15.24 -22.34
C GLN A 662 1.81 -16.69 -22.08
N GLN A 663 2.56 -16.96 -21.01
CA GLN A 663 3.04 -18.30 -20.68
C GLN A 663 1.88 -19.23 -20.35
N ILE A 664 0.94 -18.80 -19.50
CA ILE A 664 -0.24 -19.58 -19.11
C ILE A 664 -1.14 -19.86 -20.34
N ALA A 665 -1.39 -18.85 -21.18
CA ALA A 665 -2.16 -19.03 -22.43
C ALA A 665 -1.45 -19.91 -23.47
N THR A 666 -0.12 -19.92 -23.50
CA THR A 666 0.65 -20.84 -24.37
C THR A 666 0.58 -22.27 -23.85
N LEU A 667 0.68 -22.50 -22.54
CA LEU A 667 0.52 -23.85 -21.96
C LEU A 667 -0.89 -24.40 -22.18
N ALA A 668 -1.94 -23.59 -21.99
CA ALA A 668 -3.32 -24.01 -22.26
C ALA A 668 -3.46 -24.63 -23.67
N ARG A 669 -2.91 -23.97 -24.69
CA ARG A 669 -2.88 -24.43 -26.10
C ARG A 669 -1.97 -25.64 -26.37
N GLN A 670 -1.22 -26.13 -25.39
CA GLN A 670 -0.34 -27.30 -25.50
C GLN A 670 -0.87 -28.51 -24.71
N TYR A 671 -1.81 -28.31 -23.80
CA TYR A 671 -2.47 -29.38 -23.03
C TYR A 671 -3.82 -29.79 -23.62
N HIS A 672 -4.29 -29.11 -24.66
CA HIS A 672 -5.38 -29.51 -25.56
C HIS A 672 -4.82 -30.05 -26.87
#